data_AF-A0A4R6A7F4-F1
#
_entry.id   AF-A0A4R6A7F4-F1
#
_cell.length_a   1.000
_cell.length_b   1.000
_cell.length_c   1.000
_cell.angle_alpha   90.00
_cell.angle_beta   90.00
_cell.angle_gamma   90.00
#
_symmetry.space_group_name_H-M   'P 1'
#
loop_
_entity.id
_entity.type
_entity.pdbx_description
1 polymer ?
#
loop_
_entity_poly.entity_id
_entity_poly.type
_entity_poly.pdbx_seq_one_letter_code
_entity_poly.pdbx_strand_id
1 'polypeptide(L)'
;MCSGVIAASPSCSACLCPSLARPAARDERGCAPDAQPSGCAHVRRAAPIADTPRLPPRAGLPRMSRPMPDRIATILLPRRIDRAGVARLEAEIAAVLGGTGPAAAGALILSGASEAFCLGLEADAVEDDTPRRIARALTAARIPTIAALNGPACDAGAEIALACAARVAVPEAAIRLAPLRAGVLPAALGTQTLPRLVPPARAVEMLCEGRAVTPADAPPGLFDRIGPEAFRLASDLLAAGGGATPTLDRPPPAAGALLDATDAARAADPGDPLRRALCDCIEALVLLGPGAGPRMEATLWRDTLALRASHGTRRIAAAEARLRAGAPAPVTRLGVVAQGVQAVPLVREALLAGAHVELVALDRADLAETAGAIAGDLAARAEAGGAAAELARDALSRFGFGEDLAPLASAEAILIAGIDAERLRHEVLAALDALCGDAVPVAICEPPGPEIEVPAARAALVVHPAAGLAEIVTGPVFAAPLAPLGAVAARLGLIPVTATATGIVAQLARASREAVEAMVMLGARPDRIDAQLSAAYGTAPCAPAWEAARHLSGGSILAVMHRKGLELGDAPRLSAGLRRTWEIEQATPDAAAIAEIWLAMTAAAASERLLTDGAAGVEAVDLASLAALGLPRRSGGVLALAEAHGRGQLWSRLDELHERGVADPPPDEIALRPPAPYPLGDPPGLADEDADDHHHQPQHGQHQRPEVPRDEPAQPGA
;
A
#
# COMPACT_ATOMS: atom_id res chain seq x y z
N MET A 1 1.98 -6.97 69.21
CA MET A 1 2.85 -8.16 69.39
C MET A 1 3.11 -8.75 68.02
N CYS A 2 4.38 -9.05 67.72
CA CYS A 2 4.95 -9.70 66.51
C CYS A 2 4.89 -8.84 65.22
N SER A 3 6.01 -8.31 64.69
CA SER A 3 7.14 -8.99 63.99
C SER A 3 6.62 -9.72 62.74
N GLY A 4 6.95 -9.40 61.49
CA GLY A 4 8.20 -8.95 60.88
C GLY A 4 8.66 -10.04 59.90
N VAL A 5 8.92 -9.67 58.63
CA VAL A 5 9.90 -10.21 57.66
C VAL A 5 9.42 -10.01 56.22
N ILE A 6 10.31 -9.39 55.46
CA ILE A 6 10.30 -9.06 54.03
C ILE A 6 10.80 -10.28 53.25
N ALA A 7 10.18 -10.61 52.12
CA ALA A 7 10.79 -11.38 51.04
C ALA A 7 10.31 -10.82 49.68
N ALA A 8 11.27 -10.57 48.81
CA ALA A 8 11.16 -9.87 47.54
C ALA A 8 10.57 -10.76 46.43
N SER A 9 9.84 -10.13 45.50
CA SER A 9 9.44 -10.69 44.20
C SER A 9 10.00 -9.78 43.09
N PRO A 10 10.55 -10.33 41.98
CA PRO A 10 11.18 -9.55 40.93
C PRO A 10 10.13 -8.91 40.01
N SER A 11 10.47 -7.69 39.61
CA SER A 11 9.71 -6.71 38.85
C SER A 11 9.29 -7.16 37.46
N CYS A 12 7.99 -7.07 37.18
CA CYS A 12 7.41 -6.99 35.86
C CYS A 12 7.70 -5.58 35.28
N SER A 13 8.53 -5.51 34.25
CA SER A 13 8.87 -4.26 33.54
C SER A 13 8.24 -4.26 32.16
N ALA A 14 6.98 -3.84 32.06
CA ALA A 14 6.35 -3.39 30.83
C ALA A 14 5.21 -2.42 31.20
N CYS A 15 5.07 -1.34 30.43
CA CYS A 15 4.21 -0.16 30.66
C CYS A 15 4.78 0.92 31.59
N LEU A 16 5.79 1.67 31.12
CA LEU A 16 6.04 3.02 31.60
C LEU A 16 5.27 4.02 30.73
N CYS A 17 4.08 4.38 31.19
CA CYS A 17 3.39 5.59 30.81
C CYS A 17 3.78 6.69 31.81
N PRO A 18 4.50 7.77 31.45
CA PRO A 18 4.82 8.82 32.40
C PRO A 18 3.79 9.94 32.27
N SER A 19 2.77 9.93 33.12
CA SER A 19 2.12 11.18 33.54
C SER A 19 1.98 11.18 35.06
N LEU A 20 2.19 12.37 35.64
CA LEU A 20 2.07 12.78 37.05
C LEU A 20 3.39 13.03 37.79
N ALA A 21 3.95 14.22 37.55
CA ALA A 21 4.64 14.99 38.59
C ALA A 21 3.87 16.29 38.83
N ARG A 22 3.28 16.44 40.02
CA ARG A 22 2.73 17.71 40.53
C ARG A 22 3.86 18.68 40.88
N PRO A 23 3.60 19.99 40.83
CA PRO A 23 3.85 20.80 42.02
C PRO A 23 2.60 21.56 42.46
N ALA A 24 2.49 21.74 43.78
CA ALA A 24 1.46 22.51 44.45
C ALA A 24 1.83 24.00 44.52
N ALA A 25 0.88 24.90 44.26
CA ALA A 25 0.51 26.01 45.16
C ALA A 25 -0.55 26.95 44.51
N ARG A 26 -1.71 27.01 45.19
CA ARG A 26 -2.68 28.11 45.38
C ARG A 26 -2.69 29.30 44.40
N ASP A 27 -3.86 29.56 43.81
CA ASP A 27 -4.68 30.71 44.23
C ASP A 27 -6.16 30.52 43.85
N GLU A 28 -7.04 30.89 44.78
CA GLU A 28 -8.49 30.78 44.69
C GLU A 28 -9.08 32.01 43.97
N ARG A 29 -10.00 31.79 43.02
CA ARG A 29 -11.22 32.58 42.76
C ARG A 29 -11.99 31.99 41.58
N GLY A 30 -13.21 31.56 41.84
CA GLY A 30 -14.06 30.88 40.86
C GLY A 30 -14.77 31.81 39.87
N CYS A 31 -15.19 31.23 38.73
CA CYS A 31 -16.51 31.45 38.14
C CYS A 31 -16.77 30.45 36.98
N ALA A 32 -17.87 29.71 37.13
CA ALA A 32 -18.78 29.10 36.14
C ALA A 32 -18.31 28.11 35.03
N PRO A 33 -19.19 27.16 34.63
CA PRO A 33 -18.85 26.00 33.82
C PRO A 33 -19.31 26.16 32.35
N ASP A 34 -18.40 26.00 31.39
CA ASP A 34 -18.68 25.54 30.01
C ASP A 34 -17.40 25.65 29.17
N ALA A 35 -16.65 24.55 29.09
CA ALA A 35 -15.64 24.33 28.05
C ALA A 35 -15.29 22.84 28.02
N GLN A 36 -15.82 22.11 27.05
CA GLN A 36 -15.35 20.77 26.71
C GLN A 36 -13.87 20.85 26.31
N PRO A 37 -12.97 20.02 26.87
CA PRO A 37 -11.57 20.03 26.46
C PRO A 37 -11.45 19.45 25.05
N SER A 38 -10.88 20.26 24.17
CA SER A 38 -10.47 19.92 22.82
C SER A 38 -9.68 18.61 22.79
N GLY A 39 -10.25 17.61 22.12
CA GLY A 39 -9.66 16.29 21.96
C GLY A 39 -8.31 16.37 21.28
N CYS A 40 -7.29 15.86 21.98
CA CYS A 40 -6.00 15.53 21.39
C CYS A 40 -6.24 14.52 20.26
N ALA A 41 -5.88 14.90 19.03
CA ALA A 41 -6.01 14.07 17.84
C ALA A 41 -5.07 12.86 17.94
N HIS A 42 -5.54 11.78 18.56
CA HIS A 42 -4.95 10.47 18.36
C HIS A 42 -5.17 10.09 16.89
N VAL A 43 -4.11 10.22 16.10
CA VAL A 43 -3.96 9.56 14.81
C VAL A 43 -4.19 8.07 15.05
N ARG A 44 -5.41 7.59 14.81
CA ARG A 44 -5.69 6.17 14.72
C ARG A 44 -4.86 5.64 13.55
N ARG A 45 -3.70 5.04 13.83
CA ARG A 45 -2.96 4.25 12.84
C ARG A 45 -3.93 3.20 12.30
N ALA A 46 -4.23 3.29 11.01
CA ALA A 46 -5.13 2.38 10.34
C ALA A 46 -4.62 0.94 10.49
N ALA A 47 -5.52 0.02 10.83
CA ALA A 47 -5.26 -1.41 10.72
C ALA A 47 -4.86 -1.76 9.27
N PRO A 48 -4.06 -2.81 9.03
CA PRO A 48 -3.72 -3.23 7.67
C PRO A 48 -5.00 -3.49 6.88
N ILE A 49 -5.24 -2.65 5.88
CA ILE A 49 -6.36 -2.77 4.95
C ILE A 49 -6.05 -3.99 4.07
N ALA A 50 -6.82 -5.07 4.20
CA ALA A 50 -6.69 -6.23 3.35
C ALA A 50 -6.79 -5.82 1.86
N ASP A 51 -5.78 -6.18 1.07
CA ASP A 51 -5.59 -5.71 -0.32
C ASP A 51 -6.57 -6.31 -1.34
N THR A 52 -7.55 -7.10 -0.90
CA THR A 52 -8.65 -7.59 -1.74
C THR A 52 -9.69 -8.25 -0.83
N PRO A 53 -11.00 -7.93 -0.94
CA PRO A 53 -12.02 -8.75 -0.29
C PRO A 53 -11.97 -10.15 -0.90
N ARG A 54 -11.60 -11.16 -0.10
CA ARG A 54 -11.66 -12.57 -0.50
C ARG A 54 -13.13 -13.00 -0.46
N LEU A 55 -13.67 -13.47 -1.58
CA LEU A 55 -15.04 -13.96 -1.69
C LEU A 55 -15.07 -15.39 -2.26
N PRO A 56 -16.00 -16.23 -1.79
CA PRO A 56 -16.16 -17.60 -2.28
C PRO A 56 -16.74 -17.62 -3.72
N PRO A 57 -16.44 -18.65 -4.53
CA PRO A 57 -16.97 -18.76 -5.88
C PRO A 57 -18.46 -19.08 -5.86
N ARG A 58 -19.29 -18.34 -6.62
CA ARG A 58 -20.70 -18.69 -6.85
C ARG A 58 -21.16 -18.47 -8.30
N ALA A 59 -22.25 -19.19 -8.60
CA ALA A 59 -22.73 -19.62 -9.91
C ALA A 59 -22.85 -18.50 -10.97
N GLY A 60 -22.35 -18.82 -12.17
CA GLY A 60 -22.20 -17.89 -13.28
C GLY A 60 -23.53 -17.34 -13.82
N LEU A 61 -23.52 -16.04 -14.10
CA LEU A 61 -24.51 -15.40 -14.96
C LEU A 61 -24.37 -15.95 -16.39
N PRO A 62 -25.47 -16.15 -17.13
CA PRO A 62 -25.41 -16.64 -18.50
C PRO A 62 -24.62 -15.67 -19.40
N ARG A 63 -23.57 -16.19 -20.05
CA ARG A 63 -22.84 -15.51 -21.14
C ARG A 63 -23.73 -15.40 -22.36
N MET A 64 -24.24 -14.22 -22.68
CA MET A 64 -25.01 -14.01 -23.91
C MET A 64 -24.78 -12.62 -24.52
N SER A 65 -24.27 -12.60 -25.76
CA SER A 65 -23.98 -11.41 -26.55
C SER A 65 -25.09 -11.05 -27.56
N ARG A 66 -26.36 -11.35 -27.25
CA ARG A 66 -27.49 -11.03 -28.13
C ARG A 66 -28.63 -10.30 -27.40
N PRO A 67 -29.23 -9.28 -28.04
CA PRO A 67 -30.39 -8.60 -27.48
C PRO A 67 -31.53 -9.59 -27.24
N MET A 68 -32.02 -9.60 -26.00
CA MET A 68 -33.27 -10.27 -25.61
C MET A 68 -34.47 -9.58 -26.27
N PRO A 69 -35.65 -10.20 -26.29
CA PRO A 69 -36.90 -9.60 -26.80
C PRO A 69 -37.22 -8.20 -26.25
N ASP A 70 -36.67 -7.81 -25.10
CA ASP A 70 -36.95 -6.54 -24.40
C ASP A 70 -36.02 -5.36 -24.79
N ARG A 71 -35.23 -5.45 -25.88
CA ARG A 71 -34.26 -4.42 -26.30
C ARG A 71 -33.17 -4.12 -25.27
N ILE A 72 -32.89 -5.00 -24.31
CA ILE A 72 -31.81 -4.82 -23.34
C ILE A 72 -30.55 -5.51 -23.86
N ALA A 73 -29.44 -4.77 -23.97
CA ALA A 73 -28.12 -5.30 -24.27
C ALA A 73 -27.36 -5.58 -22.97
N THR A 74 -26.53 -6.62 -22.96
CA THR A 74 -25.64 -6.94 -21.83
C THR A 74 -24.22 -7.15 -22.34
N ILE A 75 -23.26 -6.48 -21.71
CA ILE A 75 -21.82 -6.65 -21.96
C ILE A 75 -21.19 -7.21 -20.69
N LEU A 76 -20.35 -8.24 -20.87
CA LEU A 76 -19.63 -8.87 -19.78
C LEU A 76 -18.18 -8.40 -19.74
N LEU A 77 -17.79 -7.75 -18.65
CA LEU A 77 -16.45 -7.26 -18.41
C LEU A 77 -15.53 -8.43 -17.99
N PRO A 78 -14.29 -8.49 -18.50
CA PRO A 78 -13.32 -9.44 -17.99
C PRO A 78 -12.93 -9.09 -16.55
N ARG A 79 -12.33 -10.04 -15.83
CA ARG A 79 -11.87 -9.82 -14.45
C ARG A 79 -10.88 -8.65 -14.36
N ARG A 80 -9.99 -8.53 -15.33
CA ARG A 80 -9.08 -7.40 -15.56
C ARG A 80 -9.03 -7.12 -17.07
N ILE A 81 -8.83 -5.88 -17.45
CA ILE A 81 -8.85 -5.46 -18.86
C ILE A 81 -7.42 -5.19 -19.33
N ASP A 82 -6.93 -5.99 -20.27
CA ASP A 82 -5.66 -5.77 -20.98
C ASP A 82 -5.84 -4.76 -22.11
N ARG A 83 -4.74 -4.34 -22.76
CA ARG A 83 -4.78 -3.31 -23.80
C ARG A 83 -5.73 -3.66 -24.96
N ALA A 84 -5.71 -4.93 -25.41
CA ALA A 84 -6.60 -5.39 -26.49
C ALA A 84 -8.07 -5.46 -26.06
N GLY A 85 -8.32 -5.86 -24.81
CA GLY A 85 -9.64 -5.91 -24.20
C GLY A 85 -10.26 -4.53 -24.03
N VAL A 86 -9.46 -3.51 -23.73
CA VAL A 86 -9.91 -2.12 -23.62
C VAL A 86 -10.48 -1.62 -24.97
N ALA A 87 -9.75 -1.80 -26.06
CA ALA A 87 -10.22 -1.41 -27.40
C ALA A 87 -11.46 -2.19 -27.85
N ARG A 88 -11.52 -3.49 -27.51
CA ARG A 88 -12.70 -4.33 -27.78
C ARG A 88 -13.93 -3.83 -27.02
N LEU A 89 -13.77 -3.53 -25.73
CA LEU A 89 -14.85 -3.04 -24.88
C LEU A 89 -15.39 -1.69 -25.37
N GLU A 90 -14.51 -0.78 -25.79
CA GLU A 90 -14.91 0.48 -26.42
C GLU A 90 -15.77 0.24 -27.67
N ALA A 91 -15.30 -0.63 -28.57
CA ALA A 91 -16.03 -0.93 -29.81
C ALA A 91 -17.40 -1.58 -29.53
N GLU A 92 -17.49 -2.50 -28.57
CA GLU A 92 -18.74 -3.15 -28.16
C GLU A 92 -19.74 -2.14 -27.58
N ILE A 93 -19.27 -1.26 -26.68
CA ILE A 93 -20.11 -0.20 -26.09
C ILE A 93 -20.56 0.77 -27.19
N ALA A 94 -19.66 1.23 -28.07
CA ALA A 94 -20.00 2.12 -29.17
C ALA A 94 -21.03 1.49 -30.12
N ALA A 95 -20.92 0.19 -30.43
CA ALA A 95 -21.88 -0.53 -31.27
C ALA A 95 -23.28 -0.58 -30.64
N VAL A 96 -23.37 -0.79 -29.32
CA VAL A 96 -24.66 -0.78 -28.60
C VAL A 96 -25.26 0.62 -28.56
N LEU A 97 -24.45 1.63 -28.21
CA LEU A 97 -24.91 3.01 -28.03
C LEU A 97 -25.24 3.72 -29.35
N GLY A 98 -24.56 3.35 -30.44
CA GLY A 98 -24.76 3.90 -31.79
C GLY A 98 -25.87 3.24 -32.60
N GLY A 99 -26.48 2.15 -32.11
CA GLY A 99 -27.55 1.44 -32.80
C GLY A 99 -28.78 2.32 -33.06
N THR A 100 -29.32 2.27 -34.28
CA THR A 100 -30.56 2.98 -34.66
C THR A 100 -31.62 2.02 -35.18
N GLY A 101 -32.90 2.40 -35.07
CA GLY A 101 -34.04 1.62 -35.57
C GLY A 101 -34.61 0.58 -34.59
N PRO A 102 -35.53 -0.30 -35.06
CA PRO A 102 -36.30 -1.22 -34.20
C PRO A 102 -35.44 -2.27 -33.47
N ALA A 103 -34.26 -2.60 -34.00
CA ALA A 103 -33.32 -3.54 -33.43
C ALA A 103 -32.33 -2.89 -32.43
N ALA A 104 -32.37 -1.56 -32.29
CA ALA A 104 -31.47 -0.84 -31.38
C ALA A 104 -31.80 -1.16 -29.92
N ALA A 105 -30.76 -1.32 -29.10
CA ALA A 105 -30.90 -1.49 -27.66
C ALA A 105 -31.59 -0.25 -27.06
N GLY A 106 -32.55 -0.48 -26.18
CA GLY A 106 -33.19 0.55 -25.38
C GLY A 106 -32.51 0.74 -24.02
N ALA A 107 -31.68 -0.20 -23.56
CA ALA A 107 -30.88 -0.11 -22.34
C ALA A 107 -29.62 -0.99 -22.45
N LEU A 108 -28.57 -0.65 -21.70
CA LEU A 108 -27.32 -1.39 -21.61
C LEU A 108 -27.04 -1.78 -20.14
N ILE A 109 -26.79 -3.06 -19.92
CA ILE A 109 -26.29 -3.60 -18.64
C ILE A 109 -24.82 -3.99 -18.82
N LEU A 110 -23.95 -3.51 -17.93
CA LEU A 110 -22.59 -4.01 -17.77
C LEU A 110 -22.55 -4.93 -16.55
N SER A 111 -21.91 -6.10 -16.66
CA SER A 111 -21.69 -7.00 -15.51
C SER A 111 -20.36 -7.74 -15.67
N GLY A 112 -19.85 -8.37 -14.62
CA GLY A 112 -18.60 -9.12 -14.68
C GLY A 112 -18.77 -10.53 -15.23
N ALA A 113 -17.78 -11.01 -15.98
CA ALA A 113 -17.70 -12.38 -16.49
C ALA A 113 -17.14 -13.39 -15.45
N SER A 114 -16.84 -12.93 -14.23
CA SER A 114 -16.13 -13.66 -13.16
C SER A 114 -16.80 -13.44 -11.80
N GLU A 115 -16.13 -13.78 -10.69
CA GLU A 115 -16.56 -13.43 -9.33
C GLU A 115 -16.44 -11.92 -9.02
N ALA A 116 -15.74 -11.17 -9.86
CA ALA A 116 -15.65 -9.71 -9.79
C ALA A 116 -16.44 -9.05 -10.91
N PHE A 117 -16.86 -7.79 -10.69
CA PHE A 117 -17.37 -6.94 -11.75
C PHE A 117 -16.25 -6.60 -12.74
N CYS A 118 -15.18 -5.98 -12.23
CA CYS A 118 -13.93 -5.69 -12.95
C CYS A 118 -12.91 -5.13 -11.96
N LEU A 119 -11.72 -5.73 -11.87
CA LEU A 119 -10.65 -5.35 -10.96
C LEU A 119 -9.70 -4.27 -11.53
N GLY A 120 -10.09 -3.65 -12.64
CA GLY A 120 -9.35 -2.58 -13.31
C GLY A 120 -8.52 -3.05 -14.49
N LEU A 121 -7.48 -2.27 -14.81
CA LEU A 121 -6.60 -2.49 -15.96
C LEU A 121 -5.42 -3.38 -15.58
N GLU A 122 -4.93 -4.15 -16.56
CA GLU A 122 -3.60 -4.74 -16.48
C GLU A 122 -2.51 -3.67 -16.64
N ALA A 123 -1.29 -3.99 -16.17
CA ALA A 123 -0.18 -3.05 -16.13
C ALA A 123 0.17 -2.45 -17.50
N ASP A 124 0.03 -3.23 -18.57
CA ASP A 124 0.29 -2.82 -19.96
C ASP A 124 -0.77 -1.86 -20.53
N ALA A 125 -1.91 -1.71 -19.86
CA ALA A 125 -3.03 -0.86 -20.27
C ALA A 125 -3.16 0.42 -19.42
N VAL A 126 -2.32 0.61 -18.40
CA VAL A 126 -2.41 1.75 -17.46
C VAL A 126 -2.26 3.11 -18.16
N GLU A 127 -1.52 3.17 -19.27
CA GLU A 127 -1.25 4.40 -20.03
C GLU A 127 -2.22 4.60 -21.20
N ASP A 128 -3.26 3.75 -21.29
CA ASP A 128 -4.25 3.82 -22.35
C ASP A 128 -5.35 4.85 -22.02
N ASP A 129 -5.62 5.81 -22.90
CA ASP A 129 -6.69 6.82 -22.72
C ASP A 129 -8.09 6.24 -23.04
N THR A 130 -8.18 5.04 -23.59
CA THR A 130 -9.46 4.43 -23.97
C THR A 130 -10.47 4.24 -22.82
N PRO A 131 -10.09 3.88 -21.59
CA PRO A 131 -11.02 3.84 -20.45
C PRO A 131 -11.77 5.16 -20.24
N ARG A 132 -11.11 6.29 -20.51
CA ARG A 132 -11.74 7.62 -20.51
C ARG A 132 -12.78 7.75 -21.60
N ARG A 133 -12.49 7.27 -22.81
CA ARG A 133 -13.44 7.28 -23.94
C ARG A 133 -14.66 6.41 -23.63
N ILE A 134 -14.46 5.26 -23.00
CA ILE A 134 -15.55 4.40 -22.49
C ILE A 134 -16.41 5.16 -21.49
N ALA A 135 -15.82 5.78 -20.46
CA ALA A 135 -16.57 6.53 -19.45
C ALA A 135 -17.35 7.69 -20.08
N ARG A 136 -16.73 8.44 -21.00
CA ARG A 136 -17.40 9.51 -21.76
C ARG A 136 -18.60 8.98 -22.55
N ALA A 137 -18.43 7.89 -23.29
CA ALA A 137 -19.52 7.27 -24.05
C ALA A 137 -20.68 6.84 -23.13
N LEU A 138 -20.38 6.24 -21.97
CA LEU A 138 -21.40 5.85 -20.99
C LEU A 138 -22.14 7.06 -20.40
N THR A 139 -21.42 8.14 -20.09
CA THR A 139 -22.03 9.36 -19.53
C THR A 139 -22.81 10.18 -20.56
N ALA A 140 -22.51 10.04 -21.85
CA ALA A 140 -23.24 10.68 -22.95
C ALA A 140 -24.34 9.78 -23.55
N ALA A 141 -24.54 8.58 -22.98
CA ALA A 141 -25.49 7.61 -23.49
C ALA A 141 -26.93 8.15 -23.42
N ARG A 142 -27.67 8.02 -24.53
CA ARG A 142 -29.10 8.38 -24.63
C ARG A 142 -30.04 7.26 -24.20
N ILE A 143 -29.49 6.13 -23.81
CA ILE A 143 -30.21 4.98 -23.26
C ILE A 143 -29.72 4.72 -21.83
N PRO A 144 -30.54 4.17 -20.93
CA PRO A 144 -30.10 3.81 -19.58
C PRO A 144 -28.91 2.86 -19.60
N THR A 145 -27.85 3.22 -18.89
CA THR A 145 -26.68 2.38 -18.63
C THR A 145 -26.68 1.94 -17.16
N ILE A 146 -26.59 0.63 -16.93
CA ILE A 146 -26.68 0.03 -15.60
C ILE A 146 -25.44 -0.81 -15.34
N ALA A 147 -24.71 -0.49 -14.27
CA ALA A 147 -23.68 -1.36 -13.74
C ALA A 147 -24.33 -2.39 -12.81
N ALA A 148 -24.30 -3.66 -13.19
CA ALA A 148 -24.74 -4.80 -12.38
C ALA A 148 -23.52 -5.44 -11.70
N LEU A 149 -23.20 -4.95 -10.50
CA LEU A 149 -22.03 -5.36 -9.72
C LEU A 149 -22.32 -6.72 -9.06
N ASN A 150 -21.87 -7.77 -9.72
CA ASN A 150 -21.88 -9.15 -9.24
C ASN A 150 -20.74 -9.46 -8.25
N GLY A 151 -19.86 -8.49 -7.99
CA GLY A 151 -18.71 -8.62 -7.10
C GLY A 151 -17.87 -7.33 -7.09
N PRO A 152 -16.59 -7.39 -6.67
CA PRO A 152 -15.74 -6.21 -6.58
C PRO A 152 -15.56 -5.47 -7.91
N ALA A 153 -15.69 -4.15 -7.87
CA ALA A 153 -15.33 -3.19 -8.90
C ALA A 153 -14.17 -2.35 -8.38
N CYS A 154 -13.01 -2.41 -9.02
CA CYS A 154 -11.80 -1.71 -8.58
C CYS A 154 -11.24 -0.80 -9.66
N ASP A 155 -10.75 0.36 -9.24
CA ASP A 155 -9.97 1.29 -10.05
C ASP A 155 -10.71 1.62 -11.37
N ALA A 156 -10.14 1.41 -12.55
CA ALA A 156 -10.86 1.66 -13.81
C ALA A 156 -12.21 0.92 -13.92
N GLY A 157 -12.34 -0.28 -13.33
CA GLY A 157 -13.62 -0.99 -13.25
C GLY A 157 -14.65 -0.28 -12.36
N ALA A 158 -14.20 0.34 -11.26
CA ALA A 158 -15.05 1.20 -10.44
C ALA A 158 -15.46 2.46 -11.20
N GLU A 159 -14.53 3.10 -11.94
CA GLU A 159 -14.84 4.28 -12.75
C GLU A 159 -15.87 3.97 -13.85
N ILE A 160 -15.76 2.81 -14.52
CA ILE A 160 -16.78 2.34 -15.48
C ILE A 160 -18.16 2.18 -14.80
N ALA A 161 -18.20 1.64 -13.59
CA ALA A 161 -19.45 1.51 -12.84
C ALA A 161 -20.04 2.87 -12.42
N LEU A 162 -19.19 3.84 -12.07
CA LEU A 162 -19.61 5.19 -11.70
C LEU A 162 -20.06 6.02 -12.92
N ALA A 163 -19.50 5.75 -14.09
CA ALA A 163 -19.90 6.35 -15.36
C ALA A 163 -21.30 5.89 -15.85
N CYS A 164 -21.76 4.70 -15.42
CA CYS A 164 -23.12 4.24 -15.69
C CYS A 164 -24.16 5.11 -14.96
N ALA A 165 -25.35 5.25 -15.53
CA ALA A 165 -26.42 6.05 -14.92
C ALA A 165 -26.94 5.46 -13.60
N ALA A 166 -26.97 4.12 -13.48
CA ALA A 166 -27.39 3.40 -12.27
C ALA A 166 -26.43 2.25 -11.90
N ARG A 167 -26.36 1.93 -10.61
CA ARG A 167 -25.58 0.81 -10.04
C ARG A 167 -26.48 -0.10 -9.22
N VAL A 168 -26.50 -1.38 -9.57
CA VAL A 168 -27.19 -2.45 -8.84
C VAL A 168 -26.14 -3.42 -8.32
N ALA A 169 -26.10 -3.67 -7.02
CA ALA A 169 -25.03 -4.44 -6.39
C ALA A 169 -25.56 -5.64 -5.61
N VAL A 170 -24.89 -6.79 -5.70
CA VAL A 170 -25.10 -7.88 -4.73
C VAL A 170 -24.52 -7.48 -3.35
N PRO A 171 -25.01 -8.02 -2.23
CA PRO A 171 -24.56 -7.62 -0.88
C PRO A 171 -23.04 -7.70 -0.67
N GLU A 172 -22.39 -8.65 -1.35
CA GLU A 172 -20.95 -8.89 -1.27
C GLU A 172 -20.12 -8.04 -2.25
N ALA A 173 -20.76 -7.28 -3.14
CA ALA A 173 -20.04 -6.39 -4.06
C ALA A 173 -19.31 -5.29 -3.29
N ALA A 174 -18.31 -4.69 -3.94
CA ALA A 174 -17.62 -3.54 -3.38
C ALA A 174 -17.16 -2.60 -4.49
N ILE A 175 -17.15 -1.30 -4.21
CA ILE A 175 -16.49 -0.30 -5.05
C ILE A 175 -15.21 0.14 -4.33
N ARG A 176 -14.07 0.09 -5.04
CA ARG A 176 -12.77 0.56 -4.54
C ARG A 176 -12.08 1.41 -5.59
N LEU A 177 -11.68 2.63 -5.23
CA LEU A 177 -10.85 3.51 -6.06
C LEU A 177 -9.56 3.79 -5.29
N ALA A 178 -8.46 3.12 -5.60
CA ALA A 178 -7.18 3.37 -4.92
C ALA A 178 -6.12 3.97 -5.86
N PRO A 179 -6.41 5.08 -6.55
CA PRO A 179 -5.51 5.68 -7.55
C PRO A 179 -4.14 6.01 -6.95
N LEU A 180 -4.11 6.61 -5.74
CA LEU A 180 -2.86 6.93 -5.05
C LEU A 180 -2.02 5.70 -4.69
N ARG A 181 -2.65 4.57 -4.34
CA ARG A 181 -1.93 3.29 -4.08
C ARG A 181 -1.43 2.64 -5.36
N ALA A 182 -2.11 2.86 -6.48
CA ALA A 182 -1.71 2.40 -7.80
C ALA A 182 -0.67 3.34 -8.46
N GLY A 183 -0.43 4.53 -7.90
CA GLY A 183 0.53 5.49 -8.45
C GLY A 183 0.00 6.24 -9.66
N VAL A 184 -1.32 6.36 -9.80
CA VAL A 184 -1.98 7.03 -10.92
C VAL A 184 -3.07 7.96 -10.40
N LEU A 185 -3.61 8.82 -11.26
CA LEU A 185 -4.89 9.49 -10.99
C LEU A 185 -6.05 8.72 -11.66
N PRO A 186 -7.29 8.93 -11.21
CA PRO A 186 -8.46 8.52 -11.97
C PRO A 186 -8.40 9.12 -13.38
N ALA A 187 -8.75 8.33 -14.39
CA ALA A 187 -8.68 8.73 -15.80
C ALA A 187 -10.03 8.61 -16.51
N ALA A 188 -11.00 7.96 -15.88
CA ALA A 188 -12.29 7.61 -16.44
C ALA A 188 -13.43 8.32 -15.68
N LEU A 189 -13.23 9.63 -15.43
CA LEU A 189 -14.21 10.52 -14.79
C LEU A 189 -14.49 10.20 -13.32
N GLY A 190 -13.65 9.42 -12.64
CA GLY A 190 -13.83 9.09 -11.23
C GLY A 190 -13.91 10.32 -10.32
N THR A 191 -13.07 11.34 -10.55
CA THR A 191 -13.09 12.60 -9.77
C THR A 191 -14.30 13.47 -10.07
N GLN A 192 -14.99 13.19 -11.17
CA GLN A 192 -16.15 13.95 -11.63
C GLN A 192 -17.46 13.25 -11.24
N THR A 193 -17.50 11.93 -11.35
CA THR A 193 -18.71 11.12 -11.11
C THR A 193 -18.93 10.85 -9.63
N LEU A 194 -17.90 10.45 -8.88
CA LEU A 194 -18.06 10.07 -7.48
C LEU A 194 -18.58 11.21 -6.60
N PRO A 195 -18.05 12.46 -6.67
CA PRO A 195 -18.55 13.54 -5.82
C PRO A 195 -19.99 14.00 -6.12
N ARG A 196 -20.56 13.58 -7.28
CA ARG A 196 -21.98 13.78 -7.61
C ARG A 196 -22.89 12.67 -7.05
N LEU A 197 -22.32 11.55 -6.64
CA LEU A 197 -23.06 10.37 -6.19
C LEU A 197 -23.14 10.28 -4.66
N VAL A 198 -22.12 10.78 -3.95
CA VAL A 198 -21.98 10.60 -2.50
C VAL A 198 -21.59 11.92 -1.81
N PRO A 199 -21.74 12.04 -0.48
CA PRO A 199 -21.35 13.24 0.24
C PRO A 199 -19.88 13.63 0.00
N PRO A 200 -19.53 14.93 -0.11
CA PRO A 200 -18.19 15.39 -0.50
C PRO A 200 -17.05 14.79 0.30
N ALA A 201 -17.15 14.81 1.63
CA ALA A 201 -16.13 14.23 2.51
C ALA A 201 -15.92 12.73 2.26
N ARG A 202 -17.00 11.99 1.98
CA ARG A 202 -16.93 10.56 1.65
C ARG A 202 -16.32 10.33 0.27
N ALA A 203 -16.63 11.16 -0.71
CA ALA A 203 -16.04 11.07 -2.05
C ALA A 203 -14.52 11.28 -2.02
N VAL A 204 -14.06 12.34 -1.36
CA VAL A 204 -12.63 12.65 -1.21
C VAL A 204 -11.91 11.54 -0.45
N GLU A 205 -12.49 11.06 0.65
CA GLU A 205 -11.93 9.95 1.41
C GLU A 205 -11.83 8.67 0.58
N MET A 206 -12.88 8.31 -0.17
CA MET A 206 -12.87 7.13 -1.03
C MET A 206 -11.77 7.21 -2.10
N LEU A 207 -11.58 8.38 -2.72
CA LEU A 207 -10.55 8.61 -3.74
C LEU A 207 -9.12 8.64 -3.18
N CYS A 208 -8.93 9.23 -1.99
CA CYS A 208 -7.61 9.39 -1.40
C CYS A 208 -7.13 8.13 -0.65
N GLU A 209 -8.02 7.48 0.10
CA GLU A 209 -7.65 6.38 0.99
C GLU A 209 -7.86 5.00 0.33
N GLY A 210 -8.66 4.94 -0.73
CA GLY A 210 -8.86 3.72 -1.52
C GLY A 210 -9.45 2.56 -0.75
N ARG A 211 -10.27 2.83 0.26
CA ARG A 211 -11.01 1.81 1.01
C ARG A 211 -12.09 1.21 0.11
N ALA A 212 -12.23 -0.12 0.16
CA ALA A 212 -13.35 -0.80 -0.46
C ALA A 212 -14.63 -0.45 0.32
N VAL A 213 -15.69 -0.10 -0.41
CA VAL A 213 -17.01 0.24 0.14
C VAL A 213 -18.01 -0.78 -0.35
N THR A 214 -18.64 -1.50 0.58
CA THR A 214 -19.68 -2.50 0.33
C THR A 214 -21.07 -1.85 0.42
N PRO A 215 -22.13 -2.51 -0.07
CA PRO A 215 -23.50 -2.07 0.17
C PRO A 215 -23.85 -1.79 1.64
N ALA A 216 -23.26 -2.52 2.58
CA ALA A 216 -23.58 -2.41 4.00
C ALA A 216 -23.06 -1.12 4.65
N ASP A 217 -21.93 -0.59 4.15
CA ASP A 217 -21.27 0.61 4.67
C ASP A 217 -21.22 1.77 3.66
N ALA A 218 -21.96 1.63 2.55
CA ALA A 218 -22.01 2.63 1.50
C ALA A 218 -22.70 3.93 1.94
N PRO A 219 -22.15 5.09 1.57
CA PRO A 219 -22.90 6.34 1.69
C PRO A 219 -24.15 6.29 0.78
N PRO A 220 -25.24 6.98 1.16
CA PRO A 220 -26.41 7.10 0.31
C PRO A 220 -26.04 7.61 -1.09
N GLY A 221 -26.62 7.00 -2.12
CA GLY A 221 -26.41 7.39 -3.52
C GLY A 221 -25.30 6.64 -4.27
N LEU A 222 -24.43 5.89 -3.57
CA LEU A 222 -23.41 5.07 -4.24
C LEU A 222 -24.03 3.89 -5.02
N PHE A 223 -25.00 3.21 -4.41
CA PHE A 223 -25.76 2.11 -5.03
C PHE A 223 -27.23 2.50 -5.15
N ASP A 224 -27.83 2.26 -6.31
CA ASP A 224 -29.23 2.59 -6.58
C ASP A 224 -30.17 1.46 -6.15
N ARG A 225 -29.73 0.18 -6.23
CA ARG A 225 -30.43 -1.00 -5.68
C ARG A 225 -29.45 -2.06 -5.17
N ILE A 226 -29.87 -2.82 -4.15
CA ILE A 226 -29.12 -3.97 -3.63
C ILE A 226 -29.91 -5.26 -3.91
N GLY A 227 -29.27 -6.23 -4.56
CA GLY A 227 -29.86 -7.51 -4.96
C GLY A 227 -29.76 -7.81 -6.47
N PRO A 228 -30.27 -8.96 -6.93
CA PRO A 228 -30.13 -9.42 -8.33
C PRO A 228 -31.15 -8.75 -9.28
N GLU A 229 -31.32 -7.43 -9.19
CA GLU A 229 -32.46 -6.72 -9.78
C GLU A 229 -32.12 -5.87 -11.02
N ALA A 230 -30.94 -6.05 -11.61
CA ALA A 230 -30.47 -5.21 -12.71
C ALA A 230 -31.38 -5.26 -13.94
N PHE A 231 -31.82 -6.46 -14.35
CA PHE A 231 -32.78 -6.62 -15.45
C PHE A 231 -34.12 -5.98 -15.14
N ARG A 232 -34.63 -6.15 -13.92
CA ARG A 232 -35.89 -5.53 -13.48
C ARG A 232 -35.80 -4.01 -13.55
N LEU A 233 -34.71 -3.42 -13.05
CA LEU A 233 -34.47 -1.98 -13.16
C LEU A 233 -34.39 -1.52 -14.63
N ALA A 234 -33.72 -2.26 -15.51
CA ALA A 234 -33.66 -1.94 -16.93
C ALA A 234 -35.06 -1.92 -17.57
N SER A 235 -35.87 -2.95 -17.31
CA SER A 235 -37.25 -3.04 -17.79
C SER A 235 -38.13 -1.91 -17.23
N ASP A 236 -38.00 -1.59 -15.94
CA ASP A 236 -38.73 -0.48 -15.29
C ASP A 236 -38.40 0.86 -16.00
N LEU A 237 -37.11 1.12 -16.26
CA LEU A 237 -36.64 2.34 -16.92
C LEU A 237 -37.09 2.44 -18.39
N LEU A 238 -37.15 1.31 -19.09
CA LEU A 238 -37.68 1.23 -20.45
C LEU A 238 -39.18 1.54 -20.49
N ALA A 239 -39.95 0.95 -19.57
CA ALA A 239 -41.39 1.18 -19.44
C ALA A 239 -41.71 2.64 -19.10
N ALA A 240 -40.84 3.30 -18.33
CA ALA A 240 -40.95 4.72 -17.98
C ALA A 240 -40.51 5.69 -19.12
N GLY A 241 -40.06 5.19 -20.28
CA GLY A 241 -39.64 6.02 -21.41
C GLY A 241 -38.18 6.50 -21.35
N GLY A 242 -37.31 5.84 -20.57
CA GLY A 242 -35.90 6.18 -20.40
C GLY A 242 -35.69 7.20 -19.27
N GLY A 243 -35.26 6.73 -18.09
CA GLY A 243 -35.36 7.51 -16.85
C GLY A 243 -34.17 7.46 -15.90
N ALA A 244 -32.96 7.11 -16.35
CA ALA A 244 -31.78 7.21 -15.51
C ALA A 244 -30.96 8.44 -15.93
N THR A 245 -30.95 9.48 -15.09
CA THR A 245 -30.12 10.66 -15.30
C THR A 245 -28.65 10.24 -15.36
N PRO A 246 -27.94 10.51 -16.46
CA PRO A 246 -26.51 10.25 -16.54
C PRO A 246 -25.78 10.89 -15.35
N THR A 247 -24.74 10.21 -14.84
CA THR A 247 -24.07 10.65 -13.62
C THR A 247 -23.52 12.07 -13.73
N LEU A 248 -23.03 12.50 -14.91
CA LEU A 248 -22.52 13.86 -15.11
C LEU A 248 -23.62 14.93 -15.14
N ASP A 249 -24.85 14.56 -15.49
CA ASP A 249 -26.01 15.46 -15.53
C ASP A 249 -26.62 15.68 -14.14
N ARG A 250 -26.20 14.88 -13.15
CA ARG A 250 -26.54 15.12 -11.74
C ARG A 250 -25.86 16.42 -11.27
N PRO A 251 -26.55 17.23 -10.43
CA PRO A 251 -25.98 18.49 -9.96
C PRO A 251 -24.68 18.24 -9.17
N PRO A 252 -23.67 19.12 -9.31
CA PRO A 252 -22.48 19.03 -8.50
C PRO A 252 -22.82 19.26 -7.02
N PRO A 253 -21.99 18.76 -6.08
CA PRO A 253 -22.16 19.06 -4.67
C PRO A 253 -21.93 20.55 -4.37
N ALA A 254 -22.29 20.98 -3.16
CA ALA A 254 -21.98 22.32 -2.68
C ALA A 254 -20.46 22.54 -2.66
N ALA A 255 -19.99 23.61 -3.32
CA ALA A 255 -18.57 23.90 -3.50
C ALA A 255 -17.81 23.93 -2.17
N GLY A 256 -18.29 24.69 -1.17
CA GLY A 256 -17.61 24.84 0.13
C GLY A 256 -17.30 23.51 0.81
N ALA A 257 -18.28 22.60 0.89
CA ALA A 257 -18.09 21.29 1.52
C ALA A 257 -17.10 20.38 0.76
N LEU A 258 -16.99 20.54 -0.56
CA LEU A 258 -16.00 19.81 -1.36
C LEU A 258 -14.60 20.39 -1.17
N LEU A 259 -14.46 21.71 -1.17
CA LEU A 259 -13.19 22.42 -0.94
C LEU A 259 -12.64 22.15 0.47
N ASP A 260 -13.49 22.19 1.50
CA ASP A 260 -13.08 21.87 2.88
C ASP A 260 -12.55 20.43 2.98
N ALA A 261 -13.17 19.50 2.25
CA ALA A 261 -12.76 18.10 2.24
C ALA A 261 -11.43 17.89 1.50
N THR A 262 -11.21 18.57 0.36
CA THR A 262 -9.94 18.51 -0.37
C THR A 262 -8.81 19.18 0.38
N ASP A 263 -9.06 20.29 1.08
CA ASP A 263 -8.08 20.93 1.96
C ASP A 263 -7.67 20.04 3.13
N ALA A 264 -8.64 19.39 3.78
CA ALA A 264 -8.35 18.39 4.82
C ALA A 264 -7.53 17.22 4.28
N ALA A 265 -7.83 16.74 3.06
CA ALA A 265 -7.09 15.68 2.42
C ALA A 265 -5.64 16.10 2.09
N ARG A 266 -5.41 17.31 1.57
CA ARG A 266 -4.05 17.83 1.32
C ARG A 266 -3.27 17.99 2.62
N ALA A 267 -3.91 18.44 3.69
CA ALA A 267 -3.26 18.59 5.00
C ALA A 267 -2.82 17.26 5.62
N ALA A 268 -3.46 16.14 5.25
CA ALA A 268 -3.12 14.81 5.77
C ALA A 268 -1.78 14.26 5.26
N ASP A 269 -1.39 14.58 4.01
CA ASP A 269 -0.05 14.29 3.46
C ASP A 269 0.39 15.42 2.50
N PRO A 270 0.89 16.55 3.03
CA PRO A 270 1.24 17.72 2.22
C PRO A 270 2.35 17.48 1.19
N GLY A 271 3.16 16.44 1.42
CA GLY A 271 4.30 16.04 0.60
C GLY A 271 3.96 15.07 -0.53
N ASP A 272 2.70 14.65 -0.67
CA ASP A 272 2.27 13.76 -1.76
C ASP A 272 1.79 14.57 -2.98
N PRO A 273 2.56 14.61 -4.08
CA PRO A 273 2.16 15.35 -5.28
C PRO A 273 0.97 14.71 -6.01
N LEU A 274 0.78 13.38 -5.90
CA LEU A 274 -0.37 12.71 -6.51
C LEU A 274 -1.66 13.06 -5.77
N ARG A 275 -1.61 13.07 -4.43
CA ARG A 275 -2.74 13.52 -3.60
C ARG A 275 -3.13 14.96 -3.89
N ARG A 276 -2.14 15.85 -4.06
CA ARG A 276 -2.37 17.25 -4.44
C ARG A 276 -3.09 17.33 -5.79
N ALA A 277 -2.55 16.66 -6.81
CA ALA A 277 -3.15 16.66 -8.15
C ALA A 277 -4.56 16.02 -8.15
N LEU A 278 -4.77 14.97 -7.37
CA LEU A 278 -6.10 14.37 -7.18
C LEU A 278 -7.10 15.37 -6.58
N CYS A 279 -6.69 16.11 -5.56
CA CYS A 279 -7.52 17.18 -5.00
C CYS A 279 -7.81 18.26 -6.05
N ASP A 280 -6.81 18.67 -6.84
CA ASP A 280 -7.00 19.65 -7.91
C ASP A 280 -8.02 19.17 -8.96
N CYS A 281 -8.01 17.88 -9.33
CA CYS A 281 -9.03 17.28 -10.20
C CYS A 281 -10.43 17.33 -9.59
N ILE A 282 -10.55 17.06 -8.29
CA ILE A 282 -11.82 17.08 -7.56
C ILE A 282 -12.36 18.51 -7.46
N GLU A 283 -11.52 19.49 -7.15
CA GLU A 283 -11.93 20.89 -7.04
C GLU A 283 -12.34 21.48 -8.39
N ALA A 284 -11.69 21.05 -9.47
CA ALA A 284 -12.04 21.44 -10.82
C ALA A 284 -13.52 21.16 -11.16
N LEU A 285 -14.16 20.21 -10.48
CA LEU A 285 -15.58 19.94 -10.57
C LEU A 285 -16.47 21.15 -10.25
N VAL A 286 -16.11 21.90 -9.21
CA VAL A 286 -16.93 22.99 -8.64
C VAL A 286 -16.35 24.37 -8.94
N LEU A 287 -15.05 24.44 -9.22
CA LEU A 287 -14.36 25.68 -9.55
C LEU A 287 -14.37 25.98 -11.05
N LEU A 288 -14.41 24.94 -11.90
CA LEU A 288 -14.41 25.11 -13.35
C LEU A 288 -15.80 24.81 -13.93
N GLY A 289 -16.10 25.42 -15.08
CA GLY A 289 -17.37 25.20 -15.78
C GLY A 289 -17.54 23.77 -16.31
N PRO A 290 -18.76 23.41 -16.78
CA PRO A 290 -19.05 22.09 -17.35
C PRO A 290 -18.03 21.71 -18.44
N GLY A 291 -17.52 20.48 -18.37
CA GLY A 291 -16.54 19.94 -19.32
C GLY A 291 -15.07 20.32 -19.05
N ALA A 292 -14.79 21.37 -18.25
CA ALA A 292 -13.41 21.72 -17.88
C ALA A 292 -12.81 20.76 -16.85
N GLY A 293 -13.59 20.31 -15.85
CA GLY A 293 -13.17 19.28 -14.88
C GLY A 293 -12.69 17.98 -15.55
N PRO A 294 -13.49 17.34 -16.43
CA PRO A 294 -13.06 16.18 -17.22
C PRO A 294 -11.82 16.38 -18.11
N ARG A 295 -11.52 17.63 -18.51
CA ARG A 295 -10.28 17.94 -19.24
C ARG A 295 -9.10 18.03 -18.27
N MET A 296 -9.28 18.71 -17.13
CA MET A 296 -8.28 18.81 -16.07
C MET A 296 -7.89 17.43 -15.54
N GLU A 297 -8.86 16.56 -15.24
CA GLU A 297 -8.59 15.18 -14.80
C GLU A 297 -7.68 14.44 -15.77
N ALA A 298 -7.97 14.53 -17.07
CA ALA A 298 -7.18 13.85 -18.08
C ALA A 298 -5.78 14.45 -18.28
N THR A 299 -5.66 15.78 -18.21
CA THR A 299 -4.36 16.45 -18.27
C THR A 299 -3.50 16.06 -17.08
N LEU A 300 -4.03 16.18 -15.86
CA LEU A 300 -3.29 15.83 -14.65
C LEU A 300 -2.99 14.33 -14.57
N TRP A 301 -3.88 13.46 -15.05
CA TRP A 301 -3.56 12.04 -15.18
C TRP A 301 -2.31 11.82 -16.04
N ARG A 302 -2.23 12.42 -17.24
CA ARG A 302 -1.04 12.30 -18.10
C ARG A 302 0.20 12.91 -17.47
N ASP A 303 0.09 14.12 -16.94
CA ASP A 303 1.24 14.85 -16.37
C ASP A 303 1.81 14.14 -15.14
N THR A 304 0.93 13.54 -14.32
CA THR A 304 1.35 12.83 -13.12
C THR A 304 1.97 11.47 -13.40
N LEU A 305 1.69 10.83 -14.55
CA LEU A 305 2.29 9.54 -14.90
C LEU A 305 3.82 9.62 -14.94
N ALA A 306 4.38 10.75 -15.38
CA ALA A 306 5.81 11.02 -15.48
C ALA A 306 6.47 11.41 -14.15
N LEU A 307 5.69 11.68 -13.09
CA LEU A 307 6.25 12.01 -11.79
C LEU A 307 6.99 10.82 -11.19
N ARG A 308 8.14 11.07 -10.58
CA ARG A 308 8.89 10.07 -9.79
C ARG A 308 7.98 9.37 -8.76
N ALA A 309 7.09 10.10 -8.13
CA ALA A 309 6.14 9.57 -7.14
C ALA A 309 5.18 8.52 -7.74
N SER A 310 4.69 8.76 -8.97
CA SER A 310 3.89 7.81 -9.75
C SER A 310 4.72 6.58 -10.10
N HIS A 311 5.91 6.79 -10.68
CA HIS A 311 6.81 5.71 -11.04
C HIS A 311 7.18 4.80 -9.86
N GLY A 312 7.55 5.40 -8.73
CA GLY A 312 7.88 4.66 -7.52
C GLY A 312 6.72 3.81 -7.01
N THR A 313 5.52 4.40 -6.96
CA THR A 313 4.33 3.66 -6.51
C THR A 313 3.96 2.53 -7.47
N ARG A 314 3.97 2.78 -8.79
CA ARG A 314 3.72 1.76 -9.83
C ARG A 314 4.74 0.62 -9.77
N ARG A 315 6.01 0.95 -9.52
CA ARG A 315 7.09 -0.04 -9.34
C ARG A 315 6.80 -0.97 -8.16
N ILE A 316 6.43 -0.41 -6.99
CA ILE A 316 6.08 -1.21 -5.82
C ILE A 316 4.85 -2.07 -6.11
N ALA A 317 3.79 -1.52 -6.70
CA ALA A 317 2.60 -2.30 -7.05
C ALA A 317 2.92 -3.47 -8.00
N ALA A 318 3.79 -3.26 -8.99
CA ALA A 318 4.23 -4.30 -9.91
C ALA A 318 5.10 -5.37 -9.21
N ALA A 319 6.00 -4.95 -8.32
CA ALA A 319 6.80 -5.86 -7.50
C ALA A 319 5.90 -6.77 -6.64
N GLU A 320 4.92 -6.19 -5.95
CA GLU A 320 3.96 -6.96 -5.16
C GLU A 320 3.16 -7.95 -6.02
N ALA A 321 2.71 -7.54 -7.20
CA ALA A 321 1.96 -8.41 -8.11
C ALA A 321 2.81 -9.62 -8.55
N ARG A 322 4.09 -9.42 -8.89
CA ARG A 322 5.00 -10.51 -9.29
C ARG A 322 5.33 -11.44 -8.13
N LEU A 323 5.64 -10.89 -6.96
CA LEU A 323 5.91 -11.68 -5.76
C LEU A 323 4.69 -12.52 -5.35
N ARG A 324 3.48 -11.96 -5.46
CA ARG A 324 2.23 -12.71 -5.23
C ARG A 324 1.98 -13.77 -6.28
N ALA A 325 2.26 -13.50 -7.56
CA ALA A 325 2.09 -14.48 -8.63
C ALA A 325 3.06 -15.67 -8.50
N GLY A 326 4.24 -15.45 -7.91
CA GLY A 326 5.19 -16.49 -7.55
C GLY A 326 4.89 -17.24 -6.25
N ALA A 327 3.77 -16.94 -5.57
CA ALA A 327 3.47 -17.55 -4.27
C ALA A 327 3.24 -19.07 -4.40
N PRO A 328 3.81 -19.87 -3.47
CA PRO A 328 3.69 -21.32 -3.50
C PRO A 328 2.27 -21.82 -3.22
N ALA A 329 2.03 -23.09 -3.56
CA ALA A 329 0.72 -23.72 -3.39
C ALA A 329 0.26 -23.70 -1.92
N PRO A 330 -1.03 -23.48 -1.64
CA PRO A 330 -1.49 -23.23 -0.27
C PRO A 330 -1.28 -24.43 0.70
N VAL A 331 -0.68 -24.22 1.89
CA VAL A 331 -0.58 -25.20 3.01
C VAL A 331 -1.91 -25.73 3.58
N THR A 332 -2.21 -27.00 3.41
CA THR A 332 -3.47 -27.61 3.87
C THR A 332 -3.46 -27.93 5.37
N ARG A 333 -2.30 -28.30 5.93
CA ARG A 333 -2.15 -28.65 7.36
C ARG A 333 -1.00 -27.86 8.00
N LEU A 334 -1.33 -27.07 9.01
CA LEU A 334 -0.40 -26.21 9.75
C LEU A 334 -0.32 -26.67 11.21
N GLY A 335 0.90 -26.89 11.70
CA GLY A 335 1.17 -27.07 13.12
C GLY A 335 1.52 -25.75 13.79
N VAL A 336 1.03 -25.50 14.99
CA VAL A 336 1.40 -24.33 15.78
C VAL A 336 1.72 -24.74 17.20
N VAL A 337 2.95 -24.49 17.66
CA VAL A 337 3.31 -24.57 19.08
C VAL A 337 3.26 -23.17 19.66
N ALA A 338 2.41 -22.95 20.66
CA ALA A 338 2.17 -21.61 21.19
C ALA A 338 2.28 -21.52 22.71
N GLN A 339 2.65 -20.33 23.18
CA GLN A 339 2.50 -19.92 24.56
C GLN A 339 1.72 -18.60 24.62
N GLY A 340 0.55 -18.63 25.25
CA GLY A 340 -0.35 -17.48 25.38
C GLY A 340 -1.04 -17.00 24.08
N VAL A 341 -1.76 -15.87 24.20
CA VAL A 341 -2.69 -15.38 23.17
C VAL A 341 -2.04 -14.77 21.92
N GLN A 342 -0.70 -14.71 21.83
CA GLN A 342 -0.01 -14.15 20.67
C GLN A 342 -0.25 -14.95 19.40
N ALA A 343 -0.52 -16.26 19.52
CA ALA A 343 -0.83 -17.13 18.39
C ALA A 343 -2.27 -16.96 17.85
N VAL A 344 -3.18 -16.31 18.61
CA VAL A 344 -4.61 -16.22 18.28
C VAL A 344 -4.85 -15.61 16.90
N PRO A 345 -4.26 -14.45 16.53
CA PRO A 345 -4.49 -13.87 15.20
C PRO A 345 -3.97 -14.77 14.09
N LEU A 346 -2.77 -15.34 14.27
CA LEU A 346 -2.13 -16.22 13.31
C LEU A 346 -2.97 -17.47 13.01
N VAL A 347 -3.41 -18.18 14.06
CA VAL A 347 -4.22 -19.39 13.94
C VAL A 347 -5.58 -19.09 13.33
N ARG A 348 -6.25 -18.02 13.78
CA ARG A 348 -7.56 -17.62 13.25
C ARG A 348 -7.48 -17.34 11.74
N GLU A 349 -6.53 -16.52 11.31
CA GLU A 349 -6.42 -16.17 9.89
C GLU A 349 -6.05 -17.40 9.04
N ALA A 350 -5.22 -18.32 9.55
CA ALA A 350 -4.91 -19.58 8.87
C ALA A 350 -6.17 -20.47 8.70
N LEU A 351 -7.00 -20.60 9.75
CA LEU A 351 -8.25 -21.36 9.71
C LEU A 351 -9.28 -20.75 8.75
N LEU A 352 -9.46 -19.43 8.80
CA LEU A 352 -10.36 -18.68 7.89
C LEU A 352 -9.86 -18.73 6.43
N ALA A 353 -8.55 -18.86 6.22
CA ALA A 353 -7.96 -19.11 4.90
C ALA A 353 -8.05 -20.58 4.45
N GLY A 354 -8.74 -21.45 5.20
CA GLY A 354 -9.03 -22.83 4.80
C GLY A 354 -8.00 -23.87 5.23
N ALA A 355 -7.04 -23.54 6.10
CA ALA A 355 -6.08 -24.53 6.61
C ALA A 355 -6.73 -25.37 7.73
N HIS A 356 -6.28 -26.61 7.87
CA HIS A 356 -6.39 -27.37 9.12
C HIS A 356 -5.26 -26.93 10.04
N VAL A 357 -5.59 -26.56 11.28
CA VAL A 357 -4.59 -26.11 12.26
C VAL A 357 -4.63 -27.01 13.48
N GLU A 358 -3.47 -27.50 13.87
CA GLU A 358 -3.25 -28.22 15.11
C GLU A 358 -2.43 -27.34 16.07
N LEU A 359 -3.05 -26.90 17.15
CA LEU A 359 -2.44 -26.03 18.16
C LEU A 359 -1.96 -26.86 19.37
N VAL A 360 -0.66 -26.81 19.64
CA VAL A 360 -0.07 -27.42 20.83
C VAL A 360 0.38 -26.32 21.78
N ALA A 361 -0.04 -26.42 23.05
CA ALA A 361 0.50 -25.58 24.13
C ALA A 361 1.19 -26.46 25.17
N LEU A 362 2.19 -25.90 25.84
CA LEU A 362 3.10 -26.64 26.73
C LEU A 362 2.54 -26.83 28.14
N ASP A 363 1.52 -26.05 28.51
CA ASP A 363 0.74 -26.27 29.70
C ASP A 363 -0.75 -26.06 29.46
N ARG A 364 -1.54 -26.64 30.36
CA ARG A 364 -3.00 -26.69 30.25
C ARG A 364 -3.67 -25.33 30.43
N ALA A 365 -3.06 -24.40 31.16
CA ALA A 365 -3.62 -23.07 31.36
C ALA A 365 -3.50 -22.26 30.07
N ASP A 366 -2.32 -22.25 29.46
CA ASP A 366 -2.05 -21.60 28.18
C ASP A 366 -2.87 -22.22 27.04
N LEU A 367 -3.05 -23.56 27.06
CA LEU A 367 -3.93 -24.24 26.10
C LEU A 367 -5.37 -23.73 26.22
N ALA A 368 -5.92 -23.70 27.44
CA ALA A 368 -7.29 -23.28 27.69
C ALA A 368 -7.53 -21.82 27.31
N GLU A 369 -6.57 -20.94 27.61
CA GLU A 369 -6.64 -19.52 27.25
C GLU A 369 -6.58 -19.33 25.74
N THR A 370 -5.56 -19.90 25.08
CA THR A 370 -5.29 -19.65 23.65
C THR A 370 -6.34 -20.31 22.77
N ALA A 371 -6.63 -21.60 22.99
CA ALA A 371 -7.66 -22.31 22.22
C ALA A 371 -9.06 -21.75 22.49
N GLY A 372 -9.34 -21.36 23.74
CA GLY A 372 -10.59 -20.72 24.14
C GLY A 372 -10.81 -19.38 23.42
N ALA A 373 -9.78 -18.54 23.33
CA ALA A 373 -9.84 -17.27 22.61
C ALA A 373 -10.11 -17.45 21.10
N ILE A 374 -9.46 -18.43 20.46
CA ILE A 374 -9.65 -18.74 19.03
C ILE A 374 -11.07 -19.26 18.79
N ALA A 375 -11.50 -20.27 19.56
CA ALA A 375 -12.81 -20.89 19.42
C ALA A 375 -13.93 -19.89 19.71
N GLY A 376 -13.77 -19.03 20.72
CA GLY A 376 -14.72 -18.00 21.08
C GLY A 376 -14.90 -16.95 19.98
N ASP A 377 -13.81 -16.44 19.39
CA ASP A 377 -13.89 -15.48 18.27
C ASP A 377 -14.59 -16.08 17.05
N LEU A 378 -14.24 -17.30 16.67
CA LEU A 378 -14.87 -17.99 15.54
C LEU A 378 -16.34 -18.33 15.82
N ALA A 379 -16.70 -18.72 17.04
CA ALA A 379 -18.09 -18.99 17.42
C ALA A 379 -18.95 -17.73 17.34
N ALA A 380 -18.45 -16.60 17.85
CA ALA A 380 -19.16 -15.32 17.75
C ALA A 380 -19.39 -14.91 16.28
N ARG A 381 -18.42 -15.15 15.39
CA ARG A 381 -18.57 -14.92 13.95
C ARG A 381 -19.56 -15.88 13.28
N ALA A 382 -19.62 -17.12 13.75
CA ALA A 382 -20.55 -18.13 13.26
C ALA A 382 -22.02 -17.80 13.56
N GLU A 383 -22.29 -16.96 14.56
CA GLU A 383 -23.65 -16.53 14.92
C GLU A 383 -24.15 -15.35 14.08
N ALA A 384 -23.27 -14.62 13.39
CA ALA A 384 -23.60 -13.37 12.68
C ALA A 384 -24.38 -13.55 11.36
N GLY A 385 -24.65 -14.80 10.94
CA GLY A 385 -25.34 -15.12 9.68
C GLY A 385 -24.52 -14.83 8.40
N GLY A 386 -25.02 -15.28 7.25
CA GLY A 386 -24.38 -15.06 5.94
C GLY A 386 -23.12 -15.88 5.66
N ALA A 387 -22.40 -15.52 4.60
CA ALA A 387 -21.21 -16.25 4.12
C ALA A 387 -20.05 -16.24 5.14
N ALA A 388 -19.89 -15.16 5.90
CA ALA A 388 -18.86 -15.06 6.95
C ALA A 388 -19.12 -16.07 8.08
N ALA A 389 -20.39 -16.30 8.44
CA ALA A 389 -20.77 -17.29 9.44
C ALA A 389 -20.54 -18.73 8.96
N GLU A 390 -20.78 -19.01 7.67
CA GLU A 390 -20.43 -20.31 7.07
C GLU A 390 -18.92 -20.56 7.13
N LEU A 391 -18.12 -19.57 6.75
CA LEU A 391 -16.66 -19.65 6.82
C LEU A 391 -16.16 -19.90 8.25
N ALA A 392 -16.76 -19.24 9.25
CA ALA A 392 -16.37 -19.41 10.65
C ALA A 392 -16.73 -20.80 11.20
N ARG A 393 -17.89 -21.36 10.83
CA ARG A 393 -18.27 -22.75 11.20
C ARG A 393 -17.35 -23.78 10.58
N ASP A 394 -17.04 -23.58 9.30
CA ASP A 394 -16.11 -24.41 8.55
C ASP A 394 -14.68 -24.35 9.16
N ALA A 395 -14.22 -23.15 9.53
CA ALA A 395 -12.97 -22.95 10.27
C ALA A 395 -12.94 -23.68 11.63
N LEU A 396 -14.01 -23.61 12.43
CA LEU A 396 -14.11 -24.36 13.69
C LEU A 396 -13.96 -25.88 13.49
N SER A 397 -14.53 -26.43 12.41
CA SER A 397 -14.43 -27.88 12.12
C SER A 397 -13.01 -28.35 11.80
N ARG A 398 -12.10 -27.42 11.50
CA ARG A 398 -10.70 -27.67 11.13
C ARG A 398 -9.69 -27.38 12.24
N PHE A 399 -10.16 -26.94 13.40
CA PHE A 399 -9.30 -26.55 14.51
C PHE A 399 -9.13 -27.71 15.51
N GLY A 400 -7.91 -28.26 15.56
CA GLY A 400 -7.46 -29.21 16.57
C GLY A 400 -6.56 -28.53 17.59
N PHE A 401 -6.59 -29.00 18.84
CA PHE A 401 -5.72 -28.50 19.90
C PHE A 401 -5.43 -29.55 20.98
N GLY A 402 -4.25 -29.47 21.59
CA GLY A 402 -3.83 -30.41 22.64
C GLY A 402 -2.52 -30.01 23.32
N GLU A 403 -2.03 -30.91 24.18
CA GLU A 403 -0.72 -30.79 24.85
C GLU A 403 0.34 -31.72 24.21
N ASP A 404 -0.09 -32.65 23.34
CA ASP A 404 0.79 -33.62 22.67
C ASP A 404 1.32 -33.07 21.35
N LEU A 405 2.62 -33.19 21.12
CA LEU A 405 3.27 -32.81 19.86
C LEU A 405 3.04 -33.82 18.74
N ALA A 406 2.70 -35.08 19.03
CA ALA A 406 2.60 -36.16 18.04
C ALA A 406 1.72 -35.82 16.81
N PRO A 407 0.56 -35.16 16.94
CA PRO A 407 -0.26 -34.73 15.80
C PRO A 407 0.48 -33.84 14.77
N LEU A 408 1.50 -33.10 15.21
CA LEU A 408 2.28 -32.18 14.37
C LEU A 408 3.14 -32.89 13.32
N ALA A 409 3.39 -34.20 13.47
CA ALA A 409 4.16 -34.99 12.49
C ALA A 409 3.52 -35.02 11.10
N SER A 410 2.21 -34.74 11.01
CA SER A 410 1.45 -34.71 9.75
C SER A 410 1.35 -33.32 9.09
N ALA A 411 1.95 -32.30 9.72
CA ALA A 411 1.92 -30.93 9.24
C ALA A 411 2.88 -30.71 8.06
N GLU A 412 2.50 -29.80 7.17
CA GLU A 412 3.36 -29.38 6.05
C GLU A 412 4.32 -28.25 6.44
N ALA A 413 4.00 -27.54 7.52
CA ALA A 413 4.83 -26.53 8.18
C ALA A 413 4.46 -26.44 9.66
N ILE A 414 5.42 -26.08 10.51
CA ILE A 414 5.20 -25.86 11.94
C ILE A 414 5.67 -24.45 12.32
N LEU A 415 4.82 -23.72 13.04
CA LEU A 415 5.15 -22.40 13.59
C LEU A 415 5.29 -22.46 15.11
N ILE A 416 6.27 -21.73 15.65
CA ILE A 416 6.44 -21.52 17.09
C ILE A 416 6.11 -20.06 17.40
N ALA A 417 5.13 -19.81 18.27
CA ALA A 417 4.65 -18.46 18.56
C ALA A 417 4.57 -18.16 20.07
N GLY A 418 5.08 -17.00 20.50
CA GLY A 418 4.93 -16.50 21.87
C GLY A 418 5.80 -17.16 22.94
N ILE A 419 6.77 -18.00 22.56
CA ILE A 419 7.71 -18.61 23.51
C ILE A 419 8.91 -17.69 23.75
N ASP A 420 8.86 -16.91 24.82
CA ASP A 420 9.91 -15.96 25.20
C ASP A 420 11.11 -16.64 25.87
N ALA A 421 10.89 -17.72 26.61
CA ALA A 421 11.94 -18.39 27.36
C ALA A 421 12.87 -19.20 26.44
N GLU A 422 14.11 -18.75 26.30
CA GLU A 422 15.13 -19.37 25.43
C GLU A 422 15.31 -20.87 25.69
N ARG A 423 15.36 -21.26 26.97
CA ARG A 423 15.47 -22.67 27.36
C ARG A 423 14.29 -23.49 26.86
N LEU A 424 13.08 -22.97 27.01
CA LEU A 424 11.85 -23.66 26.60
C LEU A 424 11.78 -23.78 25.08
N ARG A 425 12.19 -22.72 24.36
CA ARG A 425 12.27 -22.74 22.90
C ARG A 425 13.23 -23.82 22.40
N HIS A 426 14.41 -23.94 23.01
CA HIS A 426 15.35 -25.02 22.71
C HIS A 426 14.77 -26.42 22.98
N GLU A 427 14.08 -26.60 24.12
CA GLU A 427 13.42 -27.87 24.45
C GLU A 427 12.35 -28.26 23.41
N VAL A 428 11.51 -27.29 22.99
CA VAL A 428 10.52 -27.49 21.92
C VAL A 428 11.18 -27.83 20.59
N LEU A 429 12.21 -27.07 20.19
CA LEU A 429 12.91 -27.31 18.93
C LEU A 429 13.53 -28.71 18.88
N ALA A 430 14.12 -29.18 19.98
CA ALA A 430 14.68 -30.53 20.08
C ALA A 430 13.59 -31.62 20.03
N ALA A 431 12.44 -31.37 20.64
CA ALA A 431 11.30 -32.30 20.56
C ALA A 431 10.74 -32.38 19.13
N LEU A 432 10.67 -31.26 18.41
CA LEU A 432 10.23 -31.21 17.02
C LEU A 432 11.24 -31.88 16.07
N ASP A 433 12.55 -31.77 16.32
CA ASP A 433 13.57 -32.53 15.57
C ASP A 433 13.35 -34.03 15.68
N ALA A 434 13.13 -34.52 16.89
CA ALA A 434 12.89 -35.94 17.14
C ALA A 434 11.60 -36.44 16.46
N LEU A 435 10.61 -35.55 16.28
CA LEU A 435 9.31 -35.89 15.71
C LEU A 435 9.31 -35.86 14.17
N CYS A 436 9.83 -34.78 13.58
CA CYS A 436 9.64 -34.46 12.16
C CYS A 436 10.93 -34.53 11.33
N GLY A 437 12.11 -34.51 11.98
CA GLY A 437 13.40 -34.33 11.32
C GLY A 437 13.47 -33.05 10.47
N ASP A 438 14.36 -33.05 9.47
CA ASP A 438 14.59 -31.88 8.59
C ASP A 438 13.57 -31.78 7.43
N ALA A 439 12.58 -32.68 7.35
CA ALA A 439 11.64 -32.74 6.23
C ALA A 439 10.53 -31.67 6.33
N VAL A 440 10.17 -31.27 7.55
CA VAL A 440 9.10 -30.29 7.81
C VAL A 440 9.75 -28.97 8.22
N PRO A 441 9.49 -27.86 7.50
CA PRO A 441 10.02 -26.57 7.89
C PRO A 441 9.39 -26.10 9.21
N VAL A 442 10.24 -25.85 10.21
CA VAL A 442 9.88 -25.25 11.49
C VAL A 442 10.32 -23.79 11.48
N ALA A 443 9.39 -22.86 11.70
CA ALA A 443 9.67 -21.44 11.78
C ALA A 443 9.28 -20.82 13.12
N ILE A 444 10.16 -20.01 13.68
CA ILE A 444 9.85 -19.17 14.85
C ILE A 444 9.15 -17.91 14.35
N CYS A 445 7.96 -17.63 14.87
CA CYS A 445 7.24 -16.39 14.60
C CYS A 445 7.77 -15.31 15.53
N GLU A 446 8.70 -14.50 15.02
CA GLU A 446 9.27 -13.38 15.77
C GLU A 446 8.58 -12.06 15.42
N PRO A 447 8.35 -11.17 16.40
CA PRO A 447 8.06 -9.78 16.09
C PRO A 447 9.28 -9.16 15.38
N PRO A 448 9.07 -8.15 14.52
CA PRO A 448 10.17 -7.48 13.85
C PRO A 448 11.13 -6.84 14.88
N GLY A 449 12.41 -7.19 14.80
CA GLY A 449 13.48 -6.74 15.68
C GLY A 449 14.72 -6.26 14.92
N PRO A 450 15.65 -5.53 15.59
CA PRO A 450 16.87 -5.04 14.97
C PRO A 450 17.90 -6.15 14.69
N GLU A 451 17.77 -7.29 15.35
CA GLU A 451 18.56 -8.51 15.15
C GLU A 451 17.60 -9.68 15.22
N ILE A 452 17.63 -10.54 14.20
CA ILE A 452 16.86 -11.79 14.13
C ILE A 452 17.90 -12.90 14.19
N GLU A 453 17.94 -13.64 15.30
CA GLU A 453 18.89 -14.74 15.47
C GLU A 453 18.18 -16.05 15.16
N VAL A 454 18.41 -16.56 13.94
CA VAL A 454 17.82 -17.83 13.51
C VAL A 454 18.80 -18.97 13.82
N PRO A 455 18.38 -20.00 14.59
CA PRO A 455 19.20 -21.18 14.81
C PRO A 455 19.64 -21.83 13.49
N ALA A 456 20.83 -22.43 13.49
CA ALA A 456 21.53 -22.82 12.26
C ALA A 456 20.71 -23.66 11.27
N ALA A 457 19.90 -24.61 11.77
CA ALA A 457 19.06 -25.52 10.98
C ALA A 457 17.57 -25.11 10.96
N ARG A 458 17.25 -23.85 11.25
CA ARG A 458 15.87 -23.35 11.40
C ARG A 458 15.57 -22.18 10.50
N ALA A 459 14.29 -21.85 10.44
CA ALA A 459 13.79 -20.62 9.85
C ALA A 459 13.14 -19.73 10.92
N ALA A 460 13.03 -18.44 10.63
CA ALA A 460 12.11 -17.52 11.29
C ALA A 460 11.12 -16.99 10.26
N LEU A 461 9.87 -16.82 10.68
CA LEU A 461 8.83 -16.15 9.91
C LEU A 461 8.57 -14.78 10.57
N VAL A 462 9.17 -13.75 10.01
CA VAL A 462 9.09 -12.38 10.54
C VAL A 462 8.02 -11.61 9.78
N VAL A 463 6.98 -11.20 10.49
CA VAL A 463 5.80 -10.58 9.88
C VAL A 463 5.91 -9.07 9.97
N HIS A 464 5.73 -8.38 8.85
CA HIS A 464 5.74 -6.92 8.72
C HIS A 464 4.37 -6.43 8.21
N PRO A 465 3.34 -6.34 9.08
CA PRO A 465 1.97 -6.04 8.64
C PRO A 465 1.85 -4.71 7.90
N ALA A 466 2.64 -3.70 8.31
CA ALA A 466 2.62 -2.37 7.72
C ALA A 466 3.10 -2.34 6.25
N ALA A 467 4.02 -3.25 5.87
CA ALA A 467 4.48 -3.42 4.49
C ALA A 467 3.74 -4.54 3.75
N GLY A 468 2.80 -5.23 4.41
CA GLY A 468 2.11 -6.39 3.83
C GLY A 468 3.08 -7.52 3.48
N LEU A 469 4.18 -7.65 4.21
CA LEU A 469 5.31 -8.54 3.91
C LEU A 469 5.50 -9.57 5.03
N ALA A 470 5.97 -10.76 4.68
CA ALA A 470 6.53 -11.73 5.63
C ALA A 470 7.90 -12.21 5.14
N GLU A 471 8.93 -12.05 5.96
CA GLU A 471 10.27 -12.54 5.69
C GLU A 471 10.43 -13.96 6.24
N ILE A 472 10.93 -14.86 5.39
CA ILE A 472 11.35 -16.20 5.76
C ILE A 472 12.87 -16.15 5.87
N VAL A 473 13.36 -15.94 7.09
CA VAL A 473 14.79 -15.83 7.37
C VAL A 473 15.32 -17.21 7.67
N THR A 474 16.32 -17.66 6.93
CA THR A 474 16.90 -19.00 7.07
C THR A 474 18.24 -18.98 7.79
N GLY A 475 18.42 -19.96 8.68
CA GLY A 475 19.71 -20.26 9.27
C GLY A 475 20.69 -20.82 8.23
N PRO A 476 22.01 -20.71 8.48
CA PRO A 476 23.07 -21.04 7.51
C PRO A 476 23.09 -22.48 6.99
N VAL A 477 22.49 -23.44 7.70
CA VAL A 477 22.43 -24.85 7.29
C VAL A 477 20.99 -25.35 7.16
N PHE A 478 20.03 -24.44 7.03
CA PHE A 478 18.62 -24.79 6.83
C PHE A 478 18.43 -25.57 5.51
N ALA A 479 17.85 -26.77 5.59
CA ALA A 479 17.71 -27.69 4.46
C ALA A 479 16.25 -28.02 4.09
N ALA A 480 15.29 -27.64 4.93
CA ALA A 480 13.87 -27.94 4.70
C ALA A 480 13.29 -27.09 3.55
N PRO A 481 12.20 -27.53 2.89
CA PRO A 481 11.59 -26.76 1.82
C PRO A 481 10.97 -25.44 2.33
N LEU A 482 11.22 -24.33 1.63
CA LEU A 482 10.67 -23.01 1.98
C LEU A 482 9.23 -22.78 1.50
N ALA A 483 8.80 -23.53 0.49
CA ALA A 483 7.49 -23.34 -0.14
C ALA A 483 6.31 -23.41 0.87
N PRO A 484 6.28 -24.35 1.84
CA PRO A 484 5.23 -24.35 2.86
C PRO A 484 5.19 -23.07 3.70
N LEU A 485 6.33 -22.54 4.15
CA LEU A 485 6.38 -21.29 4.92
C LEU A 485 5.89 -20.09 4.10
N GLY A 486 6.28 -20.03 2.81
CA GLY A 486 5.78 -19.02 1.89
C GLY A 486 4.27 -19.10 1.67
N ALA A 487 3.72 -20.32 1.65
CA ALA A 487 2.31 -20.54 1.47
C ALA A 487 1.50 -20.21 2.72
N VAL A 488 2.08 -20.37 3.92
CA VAL A 488 1.50 -19.85 5.16
C VAL A 488 1.42 -18.32 5.12
N ALA A 489 2.51 -17.64 4.80
CA ALA A 489 2.52 -16.17 4.65
C ALA A 489 1.48 -15.68 3.62
N ALA A 490 1.42 -16.30 2.45
CA ALA A 490 0.43 -15.97 1.41
C ALA A 490 -1.02 -16.18 1.89
N ARG A 491 -1.27 -17.26 2.67
CA ARG A 491 -2.58 -17.50 3.28
C ARG A 491 -3.00 -16.39 4.24
N LEU A 492 -2.05 -15.85 5.00
CA LEU A 492 -2.25 -14.68 5.89
C LEU A 492 -2.43 -13.36 5.12
N GLY A 493 -2.37 -13.38 3.78
CA GLY A 493 -2.50 -12.19 2.95
C GLY A 493 -1.22 -11.35 2.86
N LEU A 494 -0.10 -11.91 3.29
CA LEU A 494 1.22 -11.28 3.26
C LEU A 494 2.00 -11.75 2.03
N ILE A 495 2.95 -10.93 1.59
CA ILE A 495 3.85 -11.25 0.50
C ILE A 495 5.06 -11.98 1.09
N PRO A 496 5.27 -13.27 0.77
CA PRO A 496 6.43 -14.00 1.24
C PRO A 496 7.69 -13.53 0.50
N VAL A 497 8.74 -13.22 1.26
CA VAL A 497 10.10 -13.04 0.73
C VAL A 497 11.06 -13.91 1.53
N THR A 498 12.09 -14.41 0.87
CA THR A 498 13.14 -15.19 1.54
C THR A 498 14.33 -14.28 1.81
N ALA A 499 14.98 -14.51 2.96
CA ALA A 499 16.19 -13.84 3.36
C ALA A 499 17.15 -14.84 4.03
N THR A 500 18.44 -14.53 4.02
CA THR A 500 19.46 -15.28 4.78
C THR A 500 19.95 -14.48 5.98
N ALA A 501 20.49 -15.19 6.97
CA ALA A 501 21.12 -14.64 8.17
C ALA A 501 20.17 -13.78 9.04
N THR A 502 20.22 -12.46 8.90
CA THR A 502 19.57 -11.51 9.83
C THR A 502 18.27 -10.91 9.28
N GLY A 503 17.88 -11.24 8.04
CA GLY A 503 16.70 -10.66 7.38
C GLY A 503 16.99 -9.35 6.63
N ILE A 504 16.13 -9.01 5.68
CA ILE A 504 16.20 -7.81 4.84
C ILE A 504 15.89 -6.57 5.66
N VAL A 505 14.75 -6.54 6.39
CA VAL A 505 14.34 -5.36 7.14
C VAL A 505 15.34 -5.00 8.24
N ALA A 506 15.84 -5.99 8.98
CA ALA A 506 16.82 -5.75 10.04
C ALA A 506 18.13 -5.19 9.48
N GLN A 507 18.63 -5.72 8.36
CA GLN A 507 19.84 -5.21 7.71
C GLN A 507 19.68 -3.78 7.20
N LEU A 508 18.55 -3.45 6.58
CA LEU A 508 18.27 -2.08 6.12
C LEU A 508 18.11 -1.12 7.31
N ALA A 509 17.42 -1.53 8.36
CA ALA A 509 17.28 -0.73 9.58
C ALA A 509 18.63 -0.49 10.27
N ARG A 510 19.51 -1.49 10.28
CA ARG A 510 20.89 -1.37 10.76
C ARG A 510 21.69 -0.38 9.91
N ALA A 511 21.64 -0.49 8.58
CA ALA A 511 22.33 0.44 7.69
C ALA A 511 21.85 1.88 7.87
N SER A 512 20.54 2.08 8.08
CA SER A 512 19.97 3.39 8.40
C SER A 512 20.54 3.97 9.70
N ARG A 513 20.67 3.13 10.74
CA ARG A 513 21.29 3.52 12.02
C ARG A 513 22.76 3.89 11.85
N GLU A 514 23.54 3.06 11.15
CA GLU A 514 24.95 3.31 10.83
C GLU A 514 25.12 4.65 10.08
N ALA A 515 24.19 4.96 9.16
CA ALA A 515 24.18 6.24 8.46
C ALA A 515 23.87 7.44 9.36
N VAL A 516 22.92 7.31 10.28
CA VAL A 516 22.62 8.36 11.27
C VAL A 516 23.81 8.59 12.19
N GLU A 517 24.47 7.53 12.65
CA GLU A 517 25.70 7.61 13.46
C GLU A 517 26.82 8.33 12.69
N ALA A 518 27.01 8.01 11.41
CA ALA A 518 27.97 8.69 10.53
C ALA A 518 27.69 10.20 10.43
N MET A 519 26.44 10.60 10.17
CA MET A 519 26.07 12.02 10.08
C MET A 519 26.27 12.77 11.40
N VAL A 520 26.00 12.13 12.54
CA VAL A 520 26.26 12.72 13.87
C VAL A 520 27.76 12.89 14.11
N MET A 521 28.59 11.91 13.73
CA MET A 521 30.06 12.03 13.79
C MET A 521 30.59 13.18 12.91
N LEU A 522 29.89 13.49 11.82
CA LEU A 522 30.16 14.63 10.94
C LEU A 522 29.62 15.97 11.47
N GLY A 523 29.00 15.99 12.65
CA GLY A 523 28.49 17.20 13.29
C GLY A 523 27.04 17.56 12.95
N ALA A 524 26.29 16.68 12.24
CA ALA A 524 24.88 16.91 11.96
C ALA A 524 24.03 16.77 13.24
N ARG A 525 23.08 17.70 13.43
CA ARG A 525 22.13 17.61 14.54
C ARG A 525 20.99 16.63 14.20
N PRO A 526 20.55 15.78 15.14
CA PRO A 526 19.44 14.83 14.91
C PRO A 526 18.17 15.47 14.36
N ASP A 527 17.74 16.62 14.90
CA ASP A 527 16.54 17.33 14.41
C ASP A 527 16.67 17.80 12.96
N ARG A 528 17.89 18.14 12.53
CA ARG A 528 18.17 18.47 11.12
C ARG A 528 18.18 17.21 10.26
N ILE A 529 18.75 16.11 10.75
CA ILE A 529 18.74 14.84 10.02
C ILE A 529 17.29 14.42 9.72
N ASP A 530 16.41 14.41 10.72
CA ASP A 530 15.00 14.08 10.53
C ASP A 530 14.30 15.03 9.56
N ALA A 531 14.50 16.34 9.73
CA ALA A 531 13.89 17.33 8.85
C ALA A 531 14.31 17.13 7.38
N GLN A 532 15.59 16.85 7.13
CA GLN A 532 16.10 16.67 5.78
C GLN A 532 15.69 15.34 5.16
N LEU A 533 15.70 14.24 5.92
CA LEU A 533 15.26 12.95 5.40
C LEU A 533 13.74 12.92 5.18
N SER A 534 12.99 13.64 6.02
CA SER A 534 11.54 13.80 5.82
C SER A 534 11.25 14.65 4.60
N ALA A 535 12.04 15.71 4.35
CA ALA A 535 11.89 16.55 3.17
C ALA A 535 12.32 15.84 1.88
N ALA A 536 13.43 15.10 1.91
CA ALA A 536 14.00 14.45 0.73
C ALA A 536 13.26 13.15 0.34
N TYR A 537 12.85 12.35 1.32
CA TYR A 537 12.37 10.99 1.10
C TYR A 537 11.03 10.68 1.77
N GLY A 538 10.51 11.57 2.62
CA GLY A 538 9.25 11.34 3.35
C GLY A 538 9.39 10.39 4.54
N THR A 539 10.61 10.23 5.08
CA THR A 539 10.88 9.39 6.27
C THR A 539 11.54 10.20 7.38
N ALA A 540 11.25 9.87 8.64
CA ALA A 540 11.91 10.44 9.81
C ALA A 540 12.62 9.31 10.60
N PRO A 541 13.87 8.98 10.25
CA PRO A 541 14.52 7.77 10.75
C PRO A 541 15.07 7.91 12.18
N CYS A 542 15.24 9.12 12.71
CA CYS A 542 16.01 9.32 13.94
C CYS A 542 15.17 9.43 15.22
N ALA A 543 13.89 9.82 15.20
CA ALA A 543 13.12 9.95 16.46
C ALA A 543 13.11 8.66 17.35
N PRO A 544 12.87 7.44 16.83
CA PRO A 544 12.91 6.22 17.62
C PRO A 544 14.35 5.77 17.97
N ALA A 545 15.30 5.93 17.04
CA ALA A 545 16.70 5.58 17.24
C ALA A 545 17.41 6.53 18.24
N TRP A 546 16.98 7.80 18.28
CA TRP A 546 17.44 8.83 19.21
C TRP A 546 16.91 8.59 20.62
N GLU A 547 15.64 8.19 20.79
CA GLU A 547 15.11 7.81 22.11
C GLU A 547 15.83 6.58 22.68
N ALA A 548 16.12 5.58 21.84
CA ALA A 548 16.99 4.46 22.22
C ALA A 548 18.42 4.92 22.55
N ALA A 549 18.97 5.88 21.79
CA ALA A 549 20.32 6.41 22.00
C ALA A 549 20.45 7.36 23.20
N ARG A 550 19.38 8.04 23.65
CA ARG A 550 19.37 8.79 24.93
C ARG A 550 19.59 7.88 26.13
N HIS A 551 19.29 6.59 26.00
CA HIS A 551 19.58 5.56 27.00
C HIS A 551 20.88 4.80 26.75
N LEU A 552 21.57 5.03 25.62
CA LEU A 552 22.92 4.52 25.37
C LEU A 552 23.93 5.34 26.18
N SER A 553 24.05 5.00 27.46
CA SER A 553 25.08 5.46 28.37
C SER A 553 26.47 5.01 27.88
N GLY A 554 27.17 5.81 27.07
CA GLY A 554 28.61 5.68 26.79
C GLY A 554 29.13 4.38 26.13
N GLY A 555 28.36 3.29 26.12
CA GLY A 555 28.78 1.95 25.71
C GLY A 555 28.82 1.75 24.19
N SER A 556 27.97 2.45 23.42
CA SER A 556 28.00 2.40 21.96
C SER A 556 29.20 3.13 21.37
N ILE A 557 29.55 4.29 21.94
CA ILE A 557 30.80 5.02 21.62
C ILE A 557 32.02 4.15 21.96
N LEU A 558 32.03 3.49 23.12
CA LEU A 558 33.11 2.59 23.50
C LEU A 558 33.19 1.35 22.60
N ALA A 559 32.06 0.82 22.13
CA ALA A 559 32.02 -0.32 21.20
C ALA A 559 32.52 0.05 19.78
N VAL A 560 32.24 1.28 19.32
CA VAL A 560 32.79 1.82 18.06
C VAL A 560 34.28 2.12 18.21
N MET A 561 34.69 2.72 19.33
CA MET A 561 36.11 2.95 19.65
C MET A 561 36.87 1.62 19.67
N HIS A 562 36.33 0.59 20.32
CA HIS A 562 36.93 -0.73 20.38
C HIS A 562 37.01 -1.41 18.99
N ARG A 563 35.95 -1.33 18.16
CA ARG A 563 35.97 -1.85 16.78
C ARG A 563 37.02 -1.17 15.90
N LYS A 564 37.32 0.10 16.17
CA LYS A 564 38.28 0.92 15.42
C LYS A 564 39.67 1.01 16.08
N GLY A 565 39.92 0.26 17.16
CA GLY A 565 41.22 0.23 17.85
C GLY A 565 41.57 1.51 18.63
N LEU A 566 40.58 2.28 19.08
CA LEU A 566 40.73 3.50 19.88
C LEU A 566 40.61 3.18 21.39
N GLU A 567 41.52 3.69 22.22
CA GLU A 567 41.59 3.35 23.67
C GLU A 567 40.76 4.25 24.60
N LEU A 568 40.37 3.72 25.77
CA LEU A 568 39.56 4.40 26.80
C LEU A 568 40.26 5.61 27.47
N GLY A 569 41.58 5.74 27.35
CA GLY A 569 42.37 6.79 28.00
C GLY A 569 41.98 8.22 27.60
N ASP A 570 41.26 8.37 26.49
CA ASP A 570 40.80 9.64 25.94
C ASP A 570 39.37 10.04 26.40
N ALA A 571 38.67 9.16 27.11
CA ALA A 571 37.25 9.27 27.43
C ALA A 571 36.83 10.34 28.49
N PRO A 572 37.62 10.71 29.51
CA PRO A 572 37.17 11.68 30.53
C PRO A 572 37.03 13.12 30.02
N ARG A 573 37.59 13.44 28.84
CA ARG A 573 37.40 14.74 28.17
C ARG A 573 36.11 14.81 27.36
N LEU A 574 35.47 13.68 27.06
CA LEU A 574 34.28 13.62 26.19
C LEU A 574 32.96 13.86 26.92
N SER A 575 32.79 13.59 28.22
CA SER A 575 31.49 13.80 28.89
C SER A 575 31.22 15.27 29.28
N ALA A 576 32.26 16.03 29.62
CA ALA A 576 32.22 17.49 29.75
C ALA A 576 32.46 18.20 28.41
N GLY A 577 33.20 17.53 27.51
CA GLY A 577 33.43 17.91 26.12
C GLY A 577 32.14 17.90 25.31
N LEU A 578 31.35 16.81 25.30
CA LEU A 578 30.12 16.65 24.50
C LEU A 578 29.07 17.75 24.71
N ARG A 579 29.05 18.40 25.89
CA ARG A 579 28.17 19.56 26.13
C ARG A 579 28.75 20.89 25.63
N ARG A 580 30.08 21.00 25.48
CA ARG A 580 30.79 22.17 24.92
C ARG A 580 31.25 21.99 23.46
N THR A 581 31.39 20.77 22.97
CA THR A 581 31.81 20.45 21.60
C THR A 581 30.67 20.60 20.60
N TRP A 582 29.43 20.78 21.06
CA TRP A 582 28.35 21.25 20.19
C TRP A 582 28.44 22.73 19.80
N GLU A 583 29.39 23.48 20.38
CA GLU A 583 29.81 24.80 19.87
C GLU A 583 31.05 24.72 18.96
N ILE A 584 31.51 23.52 18.58
CA ILE A 584 32.58 23.38 17.60
C ILE A 584 31.99 23.56 16.21
N GLU A 585 32.46 24.61 15.51
CA GLU A 585 32.38 24.82 14.06
C GLU A 585 33.06 23.68 13.28
N GLN A 586 32.59 22.44 13.42
CA GLN A 586 32.74 21.47 12.35
C GLN A 586 31.74 21.86 11.28
N ALA A 587 32.18 21.96 10.03
CA ALA A 587 31.31 22.26 8.91
C ALA A 587 30.17 21.23 8.90
N THR A 588 29.00 21.65 9.40
CA THR A 588 27.82 20.79 9.45
C THR A 588 27.54 20.38 8.02
N PRO A 589 27.39 19.08 7.71
CA PRO A 589 26.99 18.68 6.37
C PRO A 589 25.72 19.46 6.02
N ASP A 590 25.69 19.99 4.81
CA ASP A 590 24.52 20.70 4.34
C ASP A 590 23.34 19.73 4.14
N ALA A 591 22.18 20.29 3.84
CA ALA A 591 20.95 19.54 3.66
C ALA A 591 21.07 18.42 2.60
N ALA A 592 21.77 18.69 1.50
CA ALA A 592 21.93 17.74 0.41
C ALA A 592 22.87 16.59 0.83
N ALA A 593 23.97 16.92 1.50
CA ALA A 593 24.91 15.94 2.01
C ALA A 593 24.26 14.98 3.02
N ILE A 594 23.38 15.47 3.91
CA ILE A 594 22.65 14.61 4.85
C ILE A 594 21.81 13.54 4.11
N ALA A 595 21.04 13.97 3.10
CA ALA A 595 20.21 13.05 2.33
C ALA A 595 21.07 12.05 1.51
N GLU A 596 22.13 12.55 0.86
CA GLU A 596 23.08 11.74 0.08
C GLU A 596 23.78 10.68 0.92
N ILE A 597 24.31 11.04 2.09
CA ILE A 597 25.01 10.11 2.99
C ILE A 597 24.08 8.98 3.41
N TRP A 598 22.85 9.31 3.82
CA TRP A 598 21.87 8.31 4.24
C TRP A 598 21.50 7.36 3.10
N LEU A 599 21.23 7.90 1.91
CA LEU A 599 20.88 7.10 0.74
C LEU A 599 22.06 6.24 0.26
N ALA A 600 23.28 6.78 0.24
CA ALA A 600 24.48 6.05 -0.18
C ALA A 600 24.73 4.84 0.73
N MET A 601 24.73 5.03 2.05
CA MET A 601 25.00 3.95 2.99
C MET A 601 23.90 2.88 3.01
N THR A 602 22.62 3.28 2.96
CA THR A 602 21.51 2.33 2.94
C THR A 602 21.42 1.56 1.62
N ALA A 603 21.67 2.22 0.48
CA ALA A 603 21.70 1.57 -0.83
C ALA A 603 22.93 0.67 -1.03
N ALA A 604 24.08 1.02 -0.45
CA ALA A 604 25.27 0.17 -0.46
C ALA A 604 25.01 -1.13 0.31
N ALA A 605 24.51 -1.03 1.55
CA ALA A 605 24.14 -2.19 2.34
C ALA A 605 23.10 -3.06 1.64
N ALA A 606 22.12 -2.44 0.97
CA ALA A 606 21.15 -3.14 0.14
C ALA A 606 21.77 -3.87 -1.06
N SER A 607 22.80 -3.30 -1.68
CA SER A 607 23.42 -3.88 -2.87
C SER A 607 24.39 -5.01 -2.50
N GLU A 608 25.30 -4.76 -1.57
CA GLU A 608 26.36 -5.69 -1.19
C GLU A 608 25.83 -6.88 -0.37
N ARG A 609 25.14 -6.58 0.74
CA ARG A 609 24.79 -7.59 1.76
C ARG A 609 23.55 -8.39 1.40
N LEU A 610 22.69 -7.86 0.52
CA LEU A 610 21.40 -8.48 0.20
C LEU A 610 21.31 -9.00 -1.24
N LEU A 611 21.82 -8.28 -2.23
CA LEU A 611 21.74 -8.70 -3.63
C LEU A 611 22.94 -9.55 -4.06
N THR A 612 24.17 -9.11 -3.78
CA THR A 612 25.39 -9.83 -4.20
C THR A 612 25.51 -11.18 -3.50
N ASP A 613 25.16 -11.24 -2.21
CA ASP A 613 25.12 -12.50 -1.44
C ASP A 613 23.95 -13.42 -1.83
N GLY A 614 23.11 -13.01 -2.79
CA GLY A 614 21.94 -13.76 -3.24
C GLY A 614 20.84 -13.91 -2.18
N ALA A 615 20.93 -13.15 -1.09
CA ALA A 615 20.03 -13.23 0.05
C ALA A 615 18.59 -12.81 -0.30
N ALA A 616 18.41 -11.87 -1.22
CA ALA A 616 17.11 -11.38 -1.66
C ALA A 616 17.13 -10.86 -3.11
N GLY A 617 15.95 -10.81 -3.74
CA GLY A 617 15.77 -10.13 -5.04
C GLY A 617 15.50 -8.63 -4.89
N VAL A 618 15.75 -7.86 -5.95
CA VAL A 618 15.55 -6.39 -6.00
C VAL A 618 14.16 -5.97 -5.51
N GLU A 619 13.13 -6.69 -5.96
CA GLU A 619 11.73 -6.42 -5.63
C GLU A 619 11.44 -6.61 -4.14
N ALA A 620 12.05 -7.63 -3.51
CA ALA A 620 11.92 -7.88 -2.09
C ALA A 620 12.63 -6.80 -1.27
N VAL A 621 13.82 -6.37 -1.69
CA VAL A 621 14.59 -5.30 -1.03
C VAL A 621 13.87 -3.96 -1.09
N ASP A 622 13.39 -3.55 -2.26
CA ASP A 622 12.63 -2.32 -2.42
C ASP A 622 11.34 -2.35 -1.58
N LEU A 623 10.59 -3.46 -1.57
CA LEU A 623 9.38 -3.62 -0.75
C LEU A 623 9.67 -3.61 0.76
N ALA A 624 10.71 -4.33 1.19
CA ALA A 624 11.12 -4.37 2.59
C ALA A 624 11.60 -3.00 3.10
N SER A 625 12.19 -2.18 2.22
CA SER A 625 12.66 -0.84 2.59
C SER A 625 11.53 0.10 3.05
N LEU A 626 10.27 -0.14 2.63
CA LEU A 626 9.13 0.63 3.16
C LEU A 626 8.93 0.38 4.65
N ALA A 627 9.03 -0.87 5.09
CA ALA A 627 8.96 -1.22 6.52
C ALA A 627 10.21 -0.78 7.26
N ALA A 628 11.40 -1.08 6.72
CA ALA A 628 12.67 -0.89 7.42
C ALA A 628 13.06 0.58 7.58
N LEU A 629 12.82 1.37 6.54
CA LEU A 629 13.28 2.75 6.44
C LEU A 629 12.14 3.76 6.58
N GLY A 630 10.90 3.30 6.73
CA GLY A 630 9.72 4.18 6.76
C GLY A 630 9.48 4.91 5.44
N LEU A 631 10.00 4.38 4.33
CA LEU A 631 9.85 5.01 3.03
C LEU A 631 8.39 4.91 2.54
N PRO A 632 7.82 6.00 1.99
CA PRO A 632 6.48 5.94 1.42
C PRO A 632 6.52 5.16 0.09
N ARG A 633 5.39 4.56 -0.33
CA ARG A 633 5.30 3.79 -1.58
C ARG A 633 5.76 4.57 -2.81
N ARG A 634 5.52 5.88 -2.82
CA ARG A 634 5.97 6.82 -3.87
C ARG A 634 7.48 6.92 -4.05
N SER A 635 8.28 6.45 -3.09
CA SER A 635 9.74 6.38 -3.24
C SER A 635 10.19 5.32 -4.25
N GLY A 636 9.39 4.26 -4.45
CA GLY A 636 9.80 3.08 -5.21
C GLY A 636 10.72 2.11 -4.46
N GLY A 637 11.08 2.42 -3.21
CA GLY A 637 12.07 1.69 -2.43
C GLY A 637 13.48 2.29 -2.51
N VAL A 638 14.37 1.83 -1.63
CA VAL A 638 15.73 2.39 -1.47
C VAL A 638 16.58 2.27 -2.75
N LEU A 639 16.45 1.19 -3.52
CA LEU A 639 17.24 0.99 -4.73
C LEU A 639 16.72 1.87 -5.87
N ALA A 640 15.40 2.03 -5.97
CA ALA A 640 14.79 3.00 -6.89
C ALA A 640 15.19 4.45 -6.56
N LEU A 641 15.32 4.78 -5.27
CA LEU A 641 15.81 6.09 -4.86
C LEU A 641 17.27 6.30 -5.31
N ALA A 642 18.13 5.29 -5.14
CA ALA A 642 19.54 5.33 -5.54
C ALA A 642 19.71 5.41 -7.07
N GLU A 643 18.89 4.67 -7.83
CA GLU A 643 18.84 4.76 -9.29
C GLU A 643 18.52 6.19 -9.76
N ALA A 644 17.46 6.78 -9.19
CA ALA A 644 17.02 8.11 -9.57
C ALA A 644 17.99 9.23 -9.14
N HIS A 645 18.77 9.02 -8.08
CA HIS A 645 19.81 9.97 -7.67
C HIS A 645 21.07 9.87 -8.55
N GLY A 646 21.36 8.69 -9.10
CA GLY A 646 22.59 8.42 -9.83
C GLY A 646 23.60 7.70 -8.95
N ARG A 647 23.72 6.38 -9.15
CA ARG A 647 24.56 5.52 -8.31
C ARG A 647 26.02 5.95 -8.24
N GLY A 648 26.59 6.41 -9.34
CA GLY A 648 27.99 6.87 -9.37
C GLY A 648 28.27 8.04 -8.42
N GLN A 649 27.32 8.96 -8.26
CA GLN A 649 27.44 10.06 -7.30
C GLN A 649 27.37 9.54 -5.86
N LEU A 650 26.46 8.61 -5.56
CA LEU A 650 26.34 8.00 -4.24
C LEU A 650 27.59 7.19 -3.86
N TRP A 651 28.17 6.46 -4.81
CA TRP A 651 29.40 5.69 -4.57
C TRP A 651 30.61 6.58 -4.38
N SER A 652 30.75 7.65 -5.17
CA SER A 652 31.79 8.65 -4.93
C SER A 652 31.66 9.30 -3.55
N ARG A 653 30.43 9.56 -3.08
CA ARG A 653 30.19 10.06 -1.72
C ARG A 653 30.60 9.02 -0.66
N LEU A 654 30.32 7.75 -0.90
CA LEU A 654 30.67 6.67 0.01
C LEU A 654 32.19 6.47 0.08
N ASP A 655 32.90 6.56 -1.05
CA ASP A 655 34.36 6.60 -1.10
C ASP A 655 34.94 7.74 -0.25
N GLU A 656 34.42 8.96 -0.38
CA GLU A 656 34.84 10.09 0.46
C GLU A 656 34.65 9.82 1.97
N LEU A 657 33.53 9.17 2.34
CA LEU A 657 33.29 8.77 3.73
C LEU A 657 34.21 7.65 4.19
N HIS A 658 34.54 6.72 3.30
CA HIS A 658 35.46 5.62 3.56
C HIS A 658 36.89 6.11 3.79
N GLU A 659 37.38 7.02 2.94
CA GLU A 659 38.71 7.66 3.10
C GLU A 659 38.84 8.42 4.42
N ARG A 660 37.72 8.95 4.92
CA ARG A 660 37.63 9.63 6.23
C ARG A 660 37.45 8.66 7.40
N GLY A 661 37.37 7.36 7.15
CA GLY A 661 37.13 6.33 8.15
C GLY A 661 35.75 6.38 8.78
N VAL A 662 34.75 6.97 8.10
CA VAL A 662 33.38 7.17 8.59
C VAL A 662 32.45 6.03 8.14
N ALA A 663 32.67 5.46 6.95
CA ALA A 663 31.86 4.39 6.37
C ALA A 663 32.70 3.26 5.75
N ASP A 664 32.04 2.15 5.44
CA ASP A 664 32.60 1.06 4.62
C ASP A 664 32.75 1.52 3.15
N PRO A 665 33.64 0.90 2.34
CA PRO A 665 33.81 1.26 0.93
C PRO A 665 32.54 0.93 0.11
N PRO A 666 32.41 1.50 -1.10
CA PRO A 666 31.32 1.12 -2.00
C PRO A 666 31.44 -0.33 -2.50
N PRO A 667 30.33 -0.95 -2.91
CA PRO A 667 30.31 -2.33 -3.40
C PRO A 667 31.10 -2.52 -4.70
N ASP A 668 31.81 -3.65 -4.82
CA ASP A 668 32.68 -4.00 -5.97
C ASP A 668 31.92 -4.24 -7.29
N GLU A 669 30.70 -4.78 -7.24
CA GLU A 669 29.84 -4.98 -8.40
C GLU A 669 28.58 -4.11 -8.32
N ILE A 670 28.29 -3.38 -9.41
CA ILE A 670 26.99 -2.73 -9.63
C ILE A 670 25.99 -3.83 -10.02
N ALA A 671 25.69 -4.74 -9.09
CA ALA A 671 24.84 -5.91 -9.29
C ALA A 671 23.35 -5.53 -9.28
N LEU A 672 22.98 -4.60 -10.15
CA LEU A 672 21.61 -4.27 -10.44
C LEU A 672 21.52 -4.00 -11.94
N ARG A 673 21.27 -5.07 -12.72
CA ARG A 673 20.65 -4.89 -14.03
C ARG A 673 19.42 -4.03 -13.81
N PRO A 674 19.22 -2.93 -14.56
CA PRO A 674 17.96 -2.21 -14.47
C PRO A 674 16.85 -3.25 -14.69
N PRO A 675 15.80 -3.28 -13.85
CA PRO A 675 14.61 -4.02 -14.25
C PRO A 675 14.25 -3.52 -15.65
N ALA A 676 13.82 -4.43 -16.52
CA ALA A 676 13.42 -4.07 -17.89
C ALA A 676 12.63 -2.76 -17.81
N PRO A 677 13.03 -1.71 -18.56
CA PRO A 677 12.39 -0.42 -18.44
C PRO A 677 10.89 -0.66 -18.52
N TYR A 678 10.16 -0.15 -17.52
CA TYR A 678 8.74 0.08 -17.74
C TYR A 678 8.68 0.86 -19.05
N PRO A 679 7.96 0.40 -20.09
CA PRO A 679 7.95 1.10 -21.35
C PRO A 679 7.33 2.47 -21.07
N LEU A 680 8.19 3.45 -20.81
CA LEU A 680 7.88 4.85 -20.99
C LEU A 680 7.65 4.93 -22.49
N GLY A 681 6.39 4.80 -22.92
CA GLY A 681 6.05 5.23 -24.26
C GLY A 681 6.50 6.67 -24.38
N ASP A 682 7.22 7.00 -25.45
CA ASP A 682 7.45 8.40 -25.77
C ASP A 682 6.09 9.12 -25.72
N PRO A 683 6.01 10.32 -25.12
CA PRO A 683 4.76 11.06 -25.09
C PRO A 683 4.24 11.17 -26.53
N PRO A 684 2.99 10.80 -26.82
CA PRO A 684 2.46 10.87 -28.17
C PRO A 684 2.57 12.31 -28.64
N GLY A 685 3.24 12.51 -29.78
CA GLY A 685 3.36 13.80 -30.43
C GLY A 685 1.98 14.42 -30.60
N LEU A 686 1.86 15.68 -30.16
CA LEU A 686 0.66 16.50 -30.30
C LEU A 686 0.24 16.53 -31.79
N ALA A 687 -0.77 15.77 -32.16
CA ALA A 687 -1.58 16.07 -33.31
C ALA A 687 -2.68 17.02 -32.81
N ASP A 688 -2.58 18.30 -33.15
CA ASP A 688 -3.67 19.26 -33.03
C ASP A 688 -4.81 18.81 -33.95
N GLU A 689 -5.71 17.98 -33.44
CA GLU A 689 -7.04 17.75 -34.00
C GLU A 689 -8.06 18.42 -33.09
N ASP A 690 -8.25 19.73 -33.30
CA ASP A 690 -9.49 20.46 -32.97
C ASP A 690 -9.40 21.87 -33.58
N ALA A 691 -9.49 21.94 -34.90
CA ALA A 691 -9.72 23.17 -35.65
C ALA A 691 -10.96 23.02 -36.53
N ASP A 692 -12.11 22.77 -35.89
CA ASP A 692 -13.41 23.01 -36.50
C ASP A 692 -14.39 23.38 -35.38
N ASP A 693 -14.43 24.68 -35.04
CA ASP A 693 -15.65 25.24 -34.49
C ASP A 693 -15.89 26.65 -35.00
N HIS A 694 -17.07 26.81 -35.60
CA HIS A 694 -17.54 27.99 -36.30
C HIS A 694 -17.72 29.18 -35.35
N HIS A 695 -17.00 30.29 -35.58
CA HIS A 695 -17.40 31.60 -35.06
C HIS A 695 -17.40 32.68 -36.16
N HIS A 696 -18.59 33.21 -36.41
CA HIS A 696 -18.90 34.36 -37.25
C HIS A 696 -18.04 35.59 -36.88
N GLN A 697 -17.35 36.17 -37.86
CA GLN A 697 -16.83 37.54 -37.79
C GLN A 697 -17.78 38.52 -38.51
N PRO A 698 -18.03 39.72 -37.98
CA PRO A 698 -18.80 40.76 -38.64
C PRO A 698 -17.93 41.57 -39.61
N GLN A 699 -18.49 41.91 -40.77
CA GLN A 699 -17.86 42.72 -41.82
C GLN A 699 -17.89 44.22 -41.48
N HIS A 700 -16.74 44.90 -41.60
CA HIS A 700 -16.54 46.31 -41.98
C HIS A 700 -15.02 46.48 -42.22
N GLY A 701 -14.46 47.14 -43.23
CA GLY A 701 -14.92 47.91 -44.37
C GLY A 701 -13.69 48.64 -44.94
N GLN A 702 -13.43 48.44 -46.24
CA GLN A 702 -12.78 49.35 -47.20
C GLN A 702 -11.48 50.11 -46.81
N HIS A 703 -10.37 49.80 -47.49
CA HIS A 703 -9.82 50.64 -48.58
C HIS A 703 -8.46 50.12 -49.07
N GLN A 704 -8.40 49.72 -50.34
CA GLN A 704 -7.16 49.56 -51.09
C GLN A 704 -6.84 50.85 -51.86
N ARG A 705 -5.55 51.21 -51.93
CA ARG A 705 -4.97 52.02 -53.01
C ARG A 705 -3.76 51.27 -53.61
N PRO A 706 -3.47 51.46 -54.92
CA PRO A 706 -2.87 50.41 -55.75
C PRO A 706 -1.52 50.77 -56.42
N GLU A 707 -0.88 49.73 -56.97
CA GLU A 707 0.09 49.68 -58.11
C GLU A 707 1.50 50.33 -57.90
N VAL A 708 2.63 49.83 -58.44
CA VAL A 708 3.01 49.20 -59.73
C VAL A 708 4.35 48.41 -59.54
N PRO A 709 4.65 47.32 -60.29
CA PRO A 709 5.97 46.69 -60.35
C PRO A 709 6.76 47.02 -61.65
N ARG A 710 8.10 47.04 -61.59
CA ARG A 710 9.14 46.96 -62.66
C ARG A 710 10.47 47.45 -62.06
N ASP A 711 11.68 47.01 -62.36
CA ASP A 711 12.29 46.15 -63.38
C ASP A 711 13.67 45.71 -62.80
N GLU A 712 14.20 44.57 -63.21
CA GLU A 712 15.64 44.25 -63.11
C GLU A 712 16.21 44.00 -64.51
N PRO A 713 17.44 44.44 -64.81
CA PRO A 713 18.20 43.91 -65.93
C PRO A 713 19.54 43.26 -65.52
N ALA A 714 19.69 42.00 -65.94
CA ALA A 714 20.84 41.35 -66.59
C ALA A 714 22.28 41.44 -65.99
N GLN A 715 22.73 40.29 -65.44
CA GLN A 715 23.93 39.47 -65.75
C GLN A 715 25.04 40.04 -66.69
N PRO A 716 26.34 39.60 -66.62
CA PRO A 716 26.74 38.18 -66.50
C PRO A 716 28.09 37.80 -65.83
N GLY A 717 28.21 36.51 -65.51
CA GLY A 717 29.37 35.66 -65.82
C GLY A 717 30.58 35.64 -64.88
N ALA A 718 30.67 34.60 -64.05
CA ALA A 718 31.67 33.53 -64.09
C ALA A 718 31.41 32.52 -62.96
#